data_AF-A0AA40HI17-F1
#
_entry.id   AF-A0AA40HI17-F1
#
_cell.length_a   1.000
_cell.length_b   1.000
_cell.length_c   1.000
_cell.angle_alpha   90.00
_cell.angle_beta   90.00
_cell.angle_gamma   90.00
#
_symmetry.space_group_name_H-M   'P 1'
#
loop_
_entity.id
_entity.type
_entity.pdbx_description
1 polymer ?
#
loop_
_entity_poly.entity_id
_entity_poly.type
_entity_poly.pdbx_seq_one_letter_code
_entity_poly.pdbx_strand_id
1 'polypeptide(L)'
;MSAADMASGTDTASAAKMAHGAQQRLARMLEYMSKEQLREFLLRLPDKDLCQHSTGATPAQPEEVGCMEVASCLVARYGGQQAWDLALQTWEQMGLSELCARAWKEPAMKSGIKEKYQNQRRERSCLTQSWRNEYLHQKFTQLLLLHRSQPRGYDFRLRRRRNHEVADEQGHLMEIGDLFGQGLSTQKQPPTVVVHGVAGIGKSTLARQVRRAWEEGWLFKDRFKHVFYFNCRELAQSETMSLAELITKDWGTPDASIGQILSQPEQLLFILDNLDELKWDLKEQRSELCPHWSQQQQVHTLLGSLLKKTLLPTASLLITARITALRRLKTYLKHPHWVEVLGFSESARKEYFFQYFTDEIQASRAFTSVESNPALLTMCLMPLVSWLVCTCLKQQMEQEQPLSLTSKTTTALCLHYFFHVLQAQSLGTKLKGFCSLAAEGICQGKTLFSPEDFRKYWLDGANISTLLNMGVIQEHPTPQSYSFIHLCFQEFFAAMSYALCSTVLKSDRFNNIKFITDLTDVYDRHDLFVEPTTCFLFGLLSDQGMREMESIFKRSLSRKSHSYLLQLAKSEVLENHLSLDPYSWHLLHCFYEIQDKNFMKNIFTFNDMRICVQTEMELLLFTFFFTFCHDIKRLQLNAGGQHRQAEWTYSVFL
;
A
#
# COMPACT_ATOMS: atom_id res chain seq x y z
N MET A 1 -57.36 -41.27 31.23
CA MET A 1 -57.31 -39.79 31.42
C MET A 1 -56.19 -39.53 32.39
N SER A 2 -54.99 -39.17 31.94
CA SER A 2 -54.58 -37.89 31.31
C SER A 2 -53.70 -37.18 32.33
N ALA A 3 -52.39 -37.21 32.07
CA ALA A 3 -51.33 -36.56 32.81
C ALA A 3 -51.34 -35.03 32.56
N ALA A 4 -52.39 -34.34 33.02
CA ALA A 4 -52.56 -32.90 32.79
C ALA A 4 -52.37 -32.01 34.02
N ASP A 5 -52.32 -32.55 35.25
CA ASP A 5 -52.37 -31.72 36.45
C ASP A 5 -51.05 -31.55 37.23
N MET A 6 -49.90 -31.87 36.64
CA MET A 6 -48.57 -31.62 37.27
C MET A 6 -47.66 -30.63 36.51
N ALA A 7 -48.17 -29.92 35.51
CA ALA A 7 -47.34 -29.03 34.65
C ALA A 7 -47.58 -27.52 34.82
N SER A 8 -48.44 -27.05 35.75
CA SER A 8 -48.73 -25.61 35.89
C SER A 8 -47.93 -24.88 36.98
N GLY A 9 -47.16 -25.61 37.80
CA GLY A 9 -46.39 -25.03 38.92
C GLY A 9 -44.94 -24.63 38.57
N THR A 10 -44.38 -25.10 37.45
CA THR A 10 -42.95 -24.94 37.11
C THR A 10 -42.67 -23.74 36.20
N ASP A 11 -43.64 -23.28 35.40
CA ASP A 11 -43.42 -22.21 34.41
C ASP A 11 -43.46 -20.80 35.01
N THR A 12 -44.24 -20.58 36.07
CA THR A 12 -44.32 -19.27 36.75
C THR A 12 -43.05 -18.94 37.53
N ALA A 13 -42.40 -19.94 38.13
CA ALA A 13 -41.12 -19.77 38.84
C ALA A 13 -39.93 -19.50 37.88
N SER A 14 -39.97 -20.06 36.67
CA SER A 14 -38.98 -19.83 35.61
C SER A 14 -39.07 -18.40 35.06
N ALA A 15 -40.29 -17.93 34.77
CA ALA A 15 -40.54 -16.57 34.28
C ALA A 15 -40.14 -15.49 35.31
N ALA A 16 -40.45 -15.71 36.60
CA ALA A 16 -40.06 -14.80 37.67
C ALA A 16 -38.53 -14.71 37.85
N LYS A 17 -37.80 -15.84 37.73
CA LYS A 17 -36.32 -15.85 37.75
C LYS A 17 -35.72 -15.09 36.58
N MET A 18 -36.29 -15.23 35.38
CA MET A 18 -35.82 -14.50 34.20
C MET A 18 -36.09 -13.00 34.29
N ALA A 19 -37.26 -12.60 34.79
CA ALA A 19 -37.60 -11.19 35.01
C ALA A 19 -36.70 -10.53 36.06
N HIS A 20 -36.44 -11.22 37.19
CA HIS A 20 -35.55 -10.72 38.23
C HIS A 20 -34.09 -10.58 37.75
N GLY A 21 -33.62 -11.53 36.92
CA GLY A 21 -32.31 -11.44 36.29
C GLY A 21 -32.19 -10.31 35.26
N ALA A 22 -33.26 -9.97 34.54
CA ALA A 22 -33.27 -8.84 33.61
C ALA A 22 -33.21 -7.49 34.35
N GLN A 23 -33.96 -7.35 35.46
CA GLN A 23 -33.96 -6.15 36.30
C GLN A 23 -32.56 -5.82 36.84
N GLN A 24 -31.88 -6.81 37.44
CA GLN A 24 -30.55 -6.58 38.03
C GLN A 24 -29.50 -6.19 36.98
N ARG A 25 -29.57 -6.77 35.77
CA ARG A 25 -28.63 -6.45 34.69
C ARG A 25 -28.86 -5.05 34.15
N LEU A 26 -30.12 -4.68 33.93
CA LEU A 26 -30.46 -3.35 33.42
C LEU A 26 -30.04 -2.28 34.43
N ALA A 27 -30.28 -2.52 35.72
CA ALA A 27 -29.84 -1.62 36.78
C ALA A 27 -28.32 -1.43 36.81
N ARG A 28 -27.53 -2.51 36.68
CA ARG A 28 -26.06 -2.41 36.56
C ARG A 28 -25.62 -1.58 35.35
N MET A 29 -26.32 -1.69 34.22
CA MET A 29 -25.98 -0.86 33.05
C MET A 29 -26.29 0.62 33.31
N LEU A 30 -27.41 0.91 33.97
CA LEU A 30 -27.79 2.27 34.34
C LEU A 30 -26.84 2.90 35.37
N GLU A 31 -26.21 2.12 36.25
CA GLU A 31 -25.18 2.59 37.19
C GLU A 31 -23.92 3.17 36.52
N TYR A 32 -23.63 2.81 35.26
CA TYR A 32 -22.52 3.38 34.51
C TYR A 32 -22.80 4.77 33.93
N MET A 33 -24.03 5.27 34.06
CA MET A 33 -24.43 6.58 33.56
C MET A 33 -24.19 7.67 34.61
N SER A 34 -23.80 8.87 34.18
CA SER A 34 -23.80 10.03 35.09
C SER A 34 -25.23 10.42 35.50
N LYS A 35 -25.39 11.21 36.57
CA LYS A 35 -26.71 11.67 37.01
C LYS A 35 -27.44 12.46 35.91
N GLU A 36 -26.71 13.22 35.09
CA GLU A 36 -27.24 13.99 33.96
C GLU A 36 -27.66 13.07 32.81
N GLN A 37 -26.84 12.05 32.50
CA GLN A 37 -27.16 11.07 31.47
C GLN A 37 -28.39 10.23 31.85
N LEU A 38 -28.52 9.82 33.12
CA LEU A 38 -29.70 9.08 33.59
C LEU A 38 -30.98 9.93 33.47
N ARG A 39 -30.91 11.23 33.76
CA ARG A 39 -32.04 12.16 33.56
C ARG A 39 -32.44 12.30 32.08
N GLU A 40 -31.46 12.46 31.19
CA GLU A 40 -31.70 12.55 29.76
C GLU A 40 -32.28 11.23 29.20
N PHE A 41 -31.80 10.10 29.68
CA PHE A 41 -32.35 8.79 29.33
C PHE A 41 -33.82 8.67 29.72
N LEU A 42 -34.18 9.05 30.95
CA LEU A 42 -35.58 9.04 31.40
C LEU A 42 -36.48 9.97 30.56
N LEU A 43 -35.96 11.12 30.11
CA LEU A 43 -36.71 12.06 29.26
C LEU A 43 -37.00 11.53 27.85
N ARG A 44 -36.14 10.64 27.34
CA ARG A 44 -36.24 10.05 26.00
C ARG A 44 -37.04 8.76 25.97
N LEU A 45 -37.38 8.20 27.13
CA LEU A 45 -38.28 7.06 27.19
C LEU A 45 -39.70 7.49 26.73
N PRO A 46 -40.40 6.64 25.97
CA PRO A 46 -41.70 6.99 25.37
C PRO A 46 -42.79 7.34 26.40
N ASP A 47 -42.67 6.83 27.63
CA ASP A 47 -43.59 7.10 28.75
C ASP A 47 -42.91 8.05 29.76
N LYS A 48 -43.34 9.31 29.80
CA LYS A 48 -42.81 10.34 30.71
C LYS A 48 -43.28 10.19 32.17
N ASP A 49 -44.22 9.28 32.44
CA ASP A 49 -44.84 9.07 33.76
C ASP A 49 -44.22 7.91 34.58
N LEU A 50 -43.07 7.37 34.14
CA LEU A 50 -42.37 6.28 34.85
C LEU A 50 -42.02 6.58 36.32
N CYS A 51 -42.07 7.85 36.74
CA CYS A 51 -41.78 8.30 38.11
C CYS A 51 -43.00 8.79 38.91
N GLN A 52 -44.24 8.57 38.49
CA GLN A 52 -45.43 9.05 39.25
C GLN A 52 -46.17 7.99 40.08
N HIS A 53 -45.72 6.73 40.07
CA HIS A 53 -46.42 5.64 40.75
C HIS A 53 -45.53 4.89 41.75
N SER A 54 -44.96 5.62 42.69
CA SER A 54 -44.74 5.11 44.05
C SER A 54 -45.57 5.98 45.00
N THR A 55 -46.68 5.40 45.49
CA THR A 55 -47.42 5.73 46.72
C THR A 55 -47.70 7.20 47.05
N GLY A 56 -48.98 7.56 47.07
CA GLY A 56 -49.47 8.95 47.19
C GLY A 56 -48.82 9.81 48.27
N ALA A 57 -48.18 10.89 47.82
CA ALA A 57 -47.96 12.13 48.55
C ALA A 57 -47.62 13.25 47.53
N THR A 58 -47.97 14.49 47.89
CA THR A 58 -47.85 15.80 47.21
C THR A 58 -46.63 16.04 46.28
N PRO A 59 -46.73 16.93 45.26
CA PRO A 59 -45.67 17.18 44.29
C PRO A 59 -44.56 18.03 44.92
N ALA A 60 -43.48 17.37 45.34
CA ALA A 60 -42.23 17.97 45.77
C ALA A 60 -41.07 17.32 45.01
N GLN A 61 -39.94 18.04 44.91
CA GLN A 61 -38.84 17.92 43.96
C GLN A 61 -38.32 16.49 43.63
N PRO A 62 -37.79 16.25 42.40
CA PRO A 62 -37.30 14.94 41.98
C PRO A 62 -35.91 14.65 42.60
N GLU A 63 -35.91 14.24 43.86
CA GLU A 63 -34.73 13.73 44.55
C GLU A 63 -34.59 12.21 44.31
N GLU A 64 -33.46 11.85 43.68
CA GLU A 64 -32.84 10.53 43.53
C GLU A 64 -33.74 9.31 43.20
N VAL A 65 -34.13 9.18 41.94
CA VAL A 65 -34.68 7.92 41.40
C VAL A 65 -33.53 6.89 41.28
N GLY A 66 -33.64 5.76 41.99
CA GLY A 66 -32.59 4.73 41.99
C GLY A 66 -32.54 3.91 40.69
N CYS A 67 -31.34 3.55 40.20
CA CYS A 67 -31.16 2.74 38.98
C CYS A 67 -31.95 1.41 39.02
N MET A 68 -32.06 0.80 40.20
CA MET A 68 -32.85 -0.42 40.43
C MET A 68 -34.36 -0.19 40.29
N GLU A 69 -34.87 0.97 40.69
CA GLU A 69 -36.28 1.31 40.56
C GLU A 69 -36.63 1.54 39.09
N VAL A 70 -35.80 2.29 38.36
CA VAL A 70 -35.95 2.51 36.91
C VAL A 70 -35.96 1.16 36.17
N ALA A 71 -35.00 0.29 36.46
CA ALA A 71 -34.94 -1.04 35.86
C ALA A 71 -36.14 -1.91 36.22
N SER A 72 -36.61 -1.84 37.46
CA SER A 72 -37.79 -2.59 37.92
C SER A 72 -39.05 -2.13 37.20
N CYS A 73 -39.25 -0.82 37.06
CA CYS A 73 -40.37 -0.23 36.33
C CYS A 73 -40.35 -0.60 34.84
N LEU A 74 -39.19 -0.50 34.18
CA LEU A 74 -39.04 -0.85 32.78
C LEU A 74 -39.36 -2.33 32.53
N VAL A 75 -38.79 -3.23 33.33
CA VAL A 75 -39.04 -4.67 33.18
C VAL A 75 -40.46 -5.04 33.56
N ALA A 76 -41.06 -4.40 34.57
CA ALA A 76 -42.45 -4.66 34.94
C ALA A 76 -43.44 -4.24 33.85
N ARG A 77 -43.13 -3.15 33.12
CA ARG A 77 -44.05 -2.57 32.13
C ARG A 77 -43.88 -3.15 30.73
N TYR A 78 -42.65 -3.40 30.30
CA TYR A 78 -42.33 -3.89 28.95
C TYR A 78 -41.92 -5.37 28.93
N GLY A 79 -41.66 -5.97 30.10
CA GLY A 79 -41.04 -7.29 30.18
C GLY A 79 -39.53 -7.23 29.95
N GLY A 80 -38.81 -8.25 30.39
CA GLY A 80 -37.34 -8.22 30.45
C GLY A 80 -36.66 -7.89 29.13
N GLN A 81 -37.02 -8.59 28.05
CA GLN A 81 -36.36 -8.44 26.75
C GLN A 81 -36.69 -7.10 26.08
N GLN A 82 -37.95 -6.66 26.12
CA GLN A 82 -38.34 -5.40 25.48
C GLN A 82 -37.83 -4.19 26.27
N ALA A 83 -37.76 -4.29 27.60
CA ALA A 83 -37.11 -3.27 28.42
C ALA A 83 -35.63 -3.09 28.07
N TRP A 84 -34.92 -4.21 27.82
CA TRP A 84 -33.53 -4.19 27.39
C TRP A 84 -33.35 -3.58 26.00
N ASP A 85 -34.20 -3.96 25.06
CA ASP A 85 -34.19 -3.46 23.68
C ASP A 85 -34.48 -1.95 23.64
N LEU A 86 -35.45 -1.49 24.43
CA LEU A 86 -35.79 -0.07 24.57
C LEU A 86 -34.62 0.72 25.18
N ALA A 87 -33.96 0.18 26.20
CA ALA A 87 -32.80 0.83 26.82
C ALA A 87 -31.63 0.95 25.84
N LEU A 88 -31.30 -0.11 25.10
CA LEU A 88 -30.28 -0.11 24.06
C LEU A 88 -30.56 0.96 22.99
N GLN A 89 -31.78 0.99 22.45
CA GLN A 89 -32.16 1.97 21.44
C GLN A 89 -32.04 3.41 21.96
N THR A 90 -32.40 3.63 23.22
CA THR A 90 -32.31 4.96 23.84
C THR A 90 -30.86 5.37 24.06
N TRP A 91 -29.99 4.46 24.50
CA TRP A 91 -28.54 4.72 24.63
C TRP A 91 -27.86 5.01 23.29
N GLU A 92 -28.27 4.33 22.21
CA GLU A 92 -27.79 4.62 20.85
C GLU A 92 -28.16 6.04 20.41
N GLN A 93 -29.40 6.47 20.64
CA GLN A 93 -29.84 7.84 20.33
C GLN A 93 -29.12 8.90 21.14
N MET A 94 -28.63 8.54 22.34
CA MET A 94 -27.83 9.42 23.19
C MET A 94 -26.34 9.41 22.83
N GLY A 95 -25.90 8.58 21.87
CA GLY A 95 -24.50 8.47 21.48
C GLY A 95 -23.61 7.75 22.50
N LEU A 96 -24.18 6.96 23.43
CA LEU A 96 -23.45 6.22 24.46
C LEU A 96 -22.89 4.89 23.90
N SER A 97 -22.00 5.00 22.90
CA SER A 97 -21.49 3.87 22.11
C SER A 97 -20.74 2.82 22.95
N GLU A 98 -20.01 3.24 23.98
CA GLU A 98 -19.30 2.32 24.87
C GLU A 98 -20.26 1.53 25.79
N LEU A 99 -21.32 2.18 26.27
CA LEU A 99 -22.36 1.54 27.06
C LEU A 99 -23.13 0.50 26.23
N CYS A 100 -23.46 0.85 24.98
CA CYS A 100 -24.07 -0.07 24.02
C CYS A 100 -23.14 -1.27 23.76
N ALA A 101 -21.85 -1.04 23.49
CA ALA A 101 -20.89 -2.12 23.27
C ALA A 101 -20.75 -3.08 24.46
N ARG A 102 -20.88 -2.58 25.70
CA ARG A 102 -20.91 -3.41 26.92
C ARG A 102 -22.21 -4.21 27.01
N ALA A 103 -23.35 -3.58 26.79
CA ALA A 103 -24.65 -4.24 26.79
C ALA A 103 -24.75 -5.33 25.71
N TRP A 104 -24.09 -5.18 24.56
CA TRP A 104 -24.04 -6.18 23.49
C TRP A 104 -23.18 -7.42 23.82
N LYS A 105 -22.31 -7.33 24.83
CA LYS A 105 -21.48 -8.46 25.30
C LYS A 105 -22.19 -9.31 26.37
N GLU A 106 -23.34 -8.87 26.86
CA GLU A 106 -24.13 -9.65 27.82
C GLU A 106 -24.77 -10.88 27.13
N PRO A 107 -24.44 -12.12 27.57
CA PRO A 107 -24.67 -13.33 26.77
C PRO A 107 -26.11 -13.84 26.75
N ALA A 108 -27.06 -13.19 27.43
CA ALA A 108 -28.36 -13.80 27.77
C ALA A 108 -29.61 -13.19 27.10
N MET A 109 -29.50 -12.13 26.30
CA MET A 109 -30.65 -11.52 25.63
C MET A 109 -30.43 -11.44 24.12
N LYS A 110 -30.96 -12.42 23.38
CA LYS A 110 -30.95 -12.45 21.92
C LYS A 110 -32.09 -11.59 21.39
N SER A 111 -31.83 -10.31 21.10
CA SER A 111 -32.84 -9.45 20.48
C SER A 111 -32.88 -9.60 18.95
N GLY A 112 -34.09 -9.59 18.39
CA GLY A 112 -34.32 -9.50 16.94
C GLY A 112 -33.87 -8.16 16.33
N ILE A 113 -33.43 -7.19 17.15
CA ILE A 113 -32.79 -5.95 16.70
C ILE A 113 -31.39 -6.25 16.14
N LYS A 114 -30.71 -7.30 16.65
CA LYS A 114 -29.45 -7.79 16.08
C LYS A 114 -29.62 -8.27 14.63
N GLU A 115 -30.79 -8.83 14.30
CA GLU A 115 -31.16 -9.22 12.93
C GLU A 115 -31.72 -8.06 12.10
N LYS A 116 -32.41 -7.08 12.69
CA LYS A 116 -32.86 -5.87 11.96
C LYS A 116 -31.68 -5.03 11.48
N TYR A 117 -30.60 -4.96 12.26
CA TYR A 117 -29.33 -4.35 11.82
C TYR A 117 -28.66 -5.14 10.69
N GLN A 118 -28.90 -6.45 10.59
CA GLN A 118 -28.38 -7.31 9.52
C GLN A 118 -29.27 -7.34 8.26
N ASN A 119 -30.60 -7.17 8.40
CA ASN A 119 -31.56 -7.31 7.32
C ASN A 119 -32.06 -5.98 6.73
N GLN A 120 -32.04 -4.86 7.47
CA GLN A 120 -32.37 -3.55 6.91
C GLN A 120 -31.31 -3.05 5.91
N ARG A 121 -30.16 -3.76 5.85
CA ARG A 121 -29.09 -3.61 4.88
C ARG A 121 -29.30 -4.42 3.58
N ARG A 122 -30.30 -5.32 3.53
CA ARG A 122 -30.50 -6.25 2.40
C ARG A 122 -31.64 -5.90 1.42
N GLU A 123 -32.56 -4.99 1.76
CA GLU A 123 -33.70 -4.71 0.87
C GLU A 123 -33.96 -3.21 0.68
N ARG A 124 -33.17 -2.57 -0.18
CA ARG A 124 -33.59 -1.53 -1.14
C ARG A 124 -32.65 -1.60 -2.34
N SER A 125 -32.96 -2.52 -3.23
CA SER A 125 -32.20 -2.83 -4.44
C SER A 125 -32.67 -2.02 -5.66
N CYS A 126 -31.71 -1.88 -6.59
CA CYS A 126 -31.75 -1.36 -7.97
C CYS A 126 -31.29 0.10 -8.15
N LEU A 127 -30.34 0.44 -9.02
CA LEU A 127 -29.47 -0.29 -9.96
C LEU A 127 -28.15 0.52 -10.03
N THR A 128 -27.03 -0.16 -10.33
CA THR A 128 -25.69 0.41 -10.55
C THR A 128 -25.07 1.22 -9.39
N GLN A 129 -24.31 0.58 -8.48
CA GLN A 129 -23.24 1.27 -7.72
C GLN A 129 -22.36 0.33 -6.88
N SER A 130 -21.05 0.52 -7.05
CA SER A 130 -19.85 0.16 -6.28
C SER A 130 -19.99 -0.58 -4.94
N TRP A 131 -19.17 -1.61 -4.76
CA TRP A 131 -18.66 -2.05 -3.46
C TRP A 131 -18.04 -0.85 -2.71
N ARG A 132 -18.74 -0.31 -1.71
CA ARG A 132 -18.18 0.69 -0.79
C ARG A 132 -17.73 0.01 0.51
N ASN A 133 -16.42 0.03 0.74
CA ASN A 133 -15.73 0.52 1.95
C ASN A 133 -16.10 0.04 3.37
N GLU A 134 -16.90 -0.99 3.60
CA GLU A 134 -17.19 -1.43 4.99
C GLU A 134 -16.52 -2.71 5.47
N TYR A 135 -15.68 -3.36 4.64
CA TYR A 135 -15.12 -4.69 4.95
C TYR A 135 -13.60 -4.82 4.77
N LEU A 136 -12.91 -3.70 4.54
CA LEU A 136 -11.45 -3.58 4.61
C LEU A 136 -11.12 -2.68 5.82
N HIS A 137 -10.10 -3.04 6.60
CA HIS A 137 -9.71 -2.24 7.76
C HIS A 137 -9.48 -0.76 7.43
N GLN A 138 -9.88 0.11 8.38
CA GLN A 138 -9.89 1.60 8.35
C GLN A 138 -8.62 2.34 7.85
N LYS A 139 -7.54 1.65 7.47
CA LYS A 139 -6.25 2.27 7.03
C LYS A 139 -5.67 1.70 5.73
N PHE A 140 -6.30 0.71 5.09
CA PHE A 140 -5.88 0.30 3.75
C PHE A 140 -6.71 1.06 2.72
N THR A 141 -6.03 1.81 1.87
CA THR A 141 -6.65 2.50 0.73
C THR A 141 -6.55 1.61 -0.50
N GLN A 142 -7.68 1.43 -1.21
CA GLN A 142 -7.75 0.52 -2.36
C GLN A 142 -6.85 0.96 -3.52
N LEU A 143 -6.13 -0.01 -4.09
CA LEU A 143 -5.31 0.16 -5.29
C LEU A 143 -6.07 -0.31 -6.52
N LEU A 144 -5.88 0.39 -7.64
CA LEU A 144 -6.34 -0.07 -8.95
C LEU A 144 -5.45 -1.20 -9.45
N LEU A 145 -6.06 -2.35 -9.73
CA LEU A 145 -5.39 -3.53 -10.25
C LEU A 145 -5.88 -3.84 -11.66
N LEU A 146 -4.96 -4.12 -12.56
CA LEU A 146 -5.25 -4.41 -13.96
C LEU A 146 -4.69 -5.79 -14.34
N HIS A 147 -5.58 -6.74 -14.61
CA HIS A 147 -5.21 -8.04 -15.14
C HIS A 147 -4.76 -7.94 -16.59
N ARG A 148 -3.67 -8.63 -16.94
CA ARG A 148 -3.16 -8.75 -18.32
C ARG A 148 -2.80 -10.17 -18.69
N SER A 149 -2.96 -10.49 -19.98
CA SER A 149 -2.45 -11.72 -20.58
C SER A 149 -0.92 -11.76 -20.62
N GLN A 150 -0.27 -10.61 -20.83
CA GLN A 150 1.18 -10.42 -20.76
C GLN A 150 1.53 -9.04 -20.18
N PRO A 151 2.69 -8.89 -19.50
CA PRO A 151 3.11 -7.62 -18.94
C PRO A 151 3.45 -6.61 -20.05
N ARG A 152 3.07 -5.35 -19.84
CA ARG A 152 3.25 -4.24 -20.78
C ARG A 152 4.75 -4.03 -21.05
N GLY A 153 5.13 -3.80 -22.31
CA GLY A 153 6.50 -3.43 -22.70
C GLY A 153 7.47 -4.60 -22.86
N TYR A 154 7.07 -5.82 -22.48
CA TYR A 154 7.90 -7.01 -22.58
C TYR A 154 8.12 -7.49 -24.02
N ASP A 155 7.12 -7.38 -24.91
CA ASP A 155 7.06 -8.09 -26.19
C ASP A 155 7.34 -7.20 -27.43
N PHE A 156 7.47 -5.88 -27.26
CA PHE A 156 7.55 -4.95 -28.40
C PHE A 156 8.81 -5.15 -29.25
N ARG A 157 9.96 -5.44 -28.63
CA ARG A 157 11.23 -5.65 -29.37
C ARG A 157 11.32 -7.03 -30.04
N LEU A 158 10.67 -8.07 -29.50
CA LEU A 158 10.59 -9.39 -30.15
C LEU A 158 9.62 -9.38 -31.35
N ARG A 159 8.57 -8.55 -31.30
CA ARG A 159 7.57 -8.39 -32.38
C ARG A 159 8.07 -7.62 -33.60
N ARG A 160 9.20 -6.91 -33.54
CA ARG A 160 9.79 -6.25 -34.74
C ARG A 160 10.12 -7.23 -35.88
N ARG A 161 10.10 -8.55 -35.64
CA ARG A 161 10.27 -9.60 -36.66
C ARG A 161 8.97 -10.19 -37.23
N ARG A 162 7.78 -9.90 -36.70
CA ARG A 162 6.53 -10.44 -37.23
C ARG A 162 5.48 -9.34 -37.38
N ASN A 163 5.23 -8.94 -38.62
CA ASN A 163 4.15 -8.04 -39.05
C ASN A 163 2.76 -8.69 -38.85
N HIS A 164 2.38 -9.12 -37.64
CA HIS A 164 1.07 -9.71 -37.40
C HIS A 164 0.38 -9.02 -36.20
N GLU A 165 -0.80 -8.49 -36.51
CA GLU A 165 -1.96 -8.17 -35.69
C GLU A 165 -1.72 -7.79 -34.22
N VAL A 166 -2.10 -6.55 -33.89
CA VAL A 166 -2.23 -6.03 -32.52
C VAL A 166 -3.34 -6.82 -31.82
N ALA A 167 -2.98 -7.98 -31.27
CA ALA A 167 -3.84 -8.69 -30.33
C ALA A 167 -4.16 -7.77 -29.15
N ASP A 168 -5.43 -7.77 -28.75
CA ASP A 168 -6.04 -6.82 -27.84
C ASP A 168 -5.22 -6.58 -26.55
N GLU A 169 -4.64 -5.38 -26.44
CA GLU A 169 -3.81 -4.94 -25.30
C GLU A 169 -4.64 -4.43 -24.11
N GLN A 170 -5.98 -4.57 -24.18
CA GLN A 170 -6.89 -4.09 -23.14
C GLN A 170 -6.90 -5.06 -21.95
N GLY A 171 -6.18 -4.65 -20.89
CA GLY A 171 -6.30 -5.29 -19.59
C GLY A 171 -7.69 -5.06 -18.98
N HIS A 172 -8.08 -5.89 -18.04
CA HIS A 172 -9.35 -5.76 -17.32
C HIS A 172 -9.09 -5.35 -15.87
N LEU A 173 -9.82 -4.33 -15.39
CA LEU A 173 -9.75 -3.95 -13.99
C LEU A 173 -10.26 -5.10 -13.12
N MET A 174 -9.60 -5.36 -12.01
CA MET A 174 -9.97 -6.44 -11.12
C MET A 174 -9.90 -6.01 -9.66
N GLU A 175 -10.60 -6.73 -8.79
CA GLU A 175 -10.50 -6.53 -7.35
C GLU A 175 -9.51 -7.52 -6.72
N ILE A 176 -9.14 -7.26 -5.45
CA ILE A 176 -8.25 -8.15 -4.69
C ILE A 176 -8.85 -9.55 -4.58
N GLY A 177 -10.18 -9.66 -4.42
CA GLY A 177 -10.89 -10.94 -4.35
C GLY A 177 -10.82 -11.75 -5.64
N ASP A 178 -10.50 -11.12 -6.78
CA ASP A 178 -10.43 -11.79 -8.07
C ASP A 178 -9.03 -12.36 -8.36
N LEU A 179 -8.02 -12.03 -7.56
CA LEU A 179 -6.62 -12.46 -7.79
C LEU A 179 -6.49 -13.96 -8.02
N PHE A 180 -7.33 -14.76 -7.35
CA PHE A 180 -7.36 -16.21 -7.49
C PHE A 180 -8.66 -16.74 -8.09
N GLY A 181 -9.57 -15.90 -8.60
CA GLY A 181 -10.97 -16.19 -8.97
C GLY A 181 -11.22 -17.35 -9.94
N GLN A 182 -12.49 -17.78 -10.08
CA GLN A 182 -12.87 -19.03 -10.78
C GLN A 182 -12.54 -19.05 -12.29
N GLY A 183 -12.44 -17.88 -12.93
CA GLY A 183 -11.97 -17.78 -14.32
C GLY A 183 -10.53 -18.27 -14.49
N LEU A 184 -9.70 -18.13 -13.45
CA LEU A 184 -8.32 -18.62 -13.41
C LEU A 184 -8.27 -20.13 -13.10
N SER A 185 -9.24 -20.65 -12.33
CA SER A 185 -9.34 -22.08 -12.01
C SER A 185 -9.89 -22.97 -13.14
N THR A 186 -10.33 -22.39 -14.26
CA THR A 186 -10.60 -23.16 -15.49
C THR A 186 -9.30 -23.60 -16.18
N GLN A 187 -8.16 -22.99 -15.86
CA GLN A 187 -6.86 -23.53 -16.21
C GLN A 187 -6.56 -24.75 -15.34
N LYS A 188 -6.12 -25.86 -15.96
CA LYS A 188 -5.76 -27.11 -15.27
C LYS A 188 -4.59 -26.99 -14.28
N GLN A 189 -4.05 -25.79 -14.06
CA GLN A 189 -2.85 -25.56 -13.24
C GLN A 189 -3.15 -24.62 -12.08
N PRO A 190 -2.46 -24.78 -10.93
CA PRO A 190 -2.64 -23.89 -9.80
C PRO A 190 -2.23 -22.46 -10.17
N PRO A 191 -2.91 -21.45 -9.65
CA PRO A 191 -2.66 -20.07 -10.01
C PRO A 191 -1.30 -19.59 -9.45
N THR A 192 -0.50 -18.98 -10.33
CA THR A 192 0.63 -18.13 -9.93
C THR A 192 0.32 -16.71 -10.37
N VAL A 193 0.10 -15.83 -9.40
CA VAL A 193 -0.25 -14.43 -9.61
C VAL A 193 1.00 -13.58 -9.41
N VAL A 194 1.35 -12.78 -10.40
CA VAL A 194 2.47 -11.85 -10.34
C VAL A 194 1.92 -10.42 -10.33
N VAL A 195 1.97 -9.81 -9.16
CA VAL A 195 1.64 -8.41 -8.94
C VAL A 195 2.87 -7.56 -9.24
N HIS A 196 2.79 -6.71 -10.25
CA HIS A 196 3.92 -5.90 -10.71
C HIS A 196 3.59 -4.43 -10.87
N GLY A 197 4.64 -3.61 -10.93
CA GLY A 197 4.54 -2.16 -11.05
C GLY A 197 5.82 -1.46 -10.59
N VAL A 198 5.87 -0.15 -10.75
CA VAL A 198 7.02 0.69 -10.35
C VAL A 198 7.25 0.67 -8.83
N ALA A 199 8.41 1.15 -8.40
CA ALA A 199 8.74 1.24 -6.99
C ALA A 199 7.79 2.22 -6.26
N GLY A 200 7.38 1.91 -5.03
CA GLY A 200 6.50 2.77 -4.23
C GLY A 200 5.00 2.74 -4.60
N ILE A 201 4.60 1.94 -5.59
CA ILE A 201 3.19 1.88 -6.04
C ILE A 201 2.24 1.09 -5.13
N GLY A 202 2.75 0.47 -4.05
CA GLY A 202 1.93 -0.24 -3.06
C GLY A 202 1.85 -1.77 -3.20
N LYS A 203 2.73 -2.40 -3.98
CA LYS A 203 2.76 -3.87 -4.16
C LYS A 203 2.89 -4.64 -2.84
N SER A 204 3.86 -4.29 -2.00
CA SER A 204 4.06 -4.94 -0.69
C SER A 204 2.90 -4.67 0.27
N THR A 205 2.30 -3.48 0.21
CA THR A 205 1.10 -3.15 0.98
C THR A 205 -0.07 -4.04 0.58
N LEU A 206 -0.25 -4.29 -0.73
CA LEU A 206 -1.24 -5.23 -1.24
C LEU A 206 -0.99 -6.66 -0.73
N ALA A 207 0.26 -7.14 -0.81
CA ALA A 207 0.63 -8.48 -0.34
C ALA A 207 0.34 -8.68 1.15
N ARG A 208 0.69 -7.70 1.99
CA ARG A 208 0.37 -7.72 3.43
C ARG A 208 -1.13 -7.65 3.67
N GLN A 209 -1.86 -6.87 2.88
CA GLN A 209 -3.31 -6.79 2.98
C GLN A 209 -3.98 -8.13 2.62
N VAL A 210 -3.48 -8.85 1.60
CA VAL A 210 -3.97 -10.19 1.26
C VAL A 210 -3.77 -11.15 2.43
N ARG A 211 -2.57 -11.18 3.03
CA ARG A 211 -2.28 -12.00 4.21
C ARG A 211 -3.24 -11.70 5.36
N ARG A 212 -3.36 -10.42 5.71
CA ARG A 212 -4.17 -9.96 6.84
C ARG A 212 -5.66 -10.23 6.63
N ALA A 213 -6.20 -9.87 5.47
CA ALA A 213 -7.61 -10.12 5.15
C ALA A 213 -7.92 -11.63 5.16
N TRP A 214 -6.97 -12.47 4.77
CA TRP A 214 -7.10 -13.92 4.94
C TRP A 214 -7.10 -14.33 6.41
N GLU A 215 -6.20 -13.80 7.27
CA GLU A 215 -6.18 -14.13 8.71
C GLU A 215 -7.52 -13.83 9.37
N GLU A 216 -8.07 -12.65 9.08
CA GLU A 216 -9.32 -12.13 9.63
C GLU A 216 -10.59 -12.79 9.05
N GLY A 217 -10.46 -13.61 8.00
CA GLY A 217 -11.59 -14.34 7.42
C GLY A 217 -12.30 -13.68 6.24
N TRP A 218 -11.80 -12.55 5.76
CA TRP A 218 -12.42 -11.76 4.71
C TRP A 218 -12.07 -12.22 3.30
N LEU A 219 -10.94 -12.92 3.12
CA LEU A 219 -10.39 -13.23 1.80
C LEU A 219 -9.90 -14.68 1.72
N PHE A 220 -10.31 -15.40 0.67
CA PHE A 220 -9.82 -16.73 0.28
C PHE A 220 -9.89 -17.86 1.33
N LYS A 221 -10.70 -17.72 2.40
CA LYS A 221 -10.88 -18.79 3.40
C LYS A 221 -11.50 -20.06 2.81
N ASP A 222 -12.29 -19.92 1.76
CA ASP A 222 -12.90 -21.02 1.00
C ASP A 222 -11.86 -21.85 0.22
N ARG A 223 -10.64 -21.34 0.04
CA ARG A 223 -9.62 -21.94 -0.85
C ARG A 223 -8.33 -22.31 -0.14
N PHE A 224 -7.85 -21.43 0.72
CA PHE A 224 -6.56 -21.59 1.36
C PHE A 224 -6.74 -21.82 2.85
N LYS A 225 -6.27 -22.99 3.31
CA LYS A 225 -6.20 -23.34 4.72
C LYS A 225 -5.00 -22.71 5.41
N HIS A 226 -3.92 -22.49 4.67
CA HIS A 226 -2.72 -21.81 5.17
C HIS A 226 -2.19 -20.83 4.12
N VAL A 227 -1.81 -19.64 4.59
CA VAL A 227 -1.13 -18.62 3.79
C VAL A 227 0.20 -18.31 4.48
N PHE A 228 1.30 -18.32 3.74
CA PHE A 228 2.62 -17.98 4.26
C PHE A 228 3.10 -16.69 3.61
N TYR A 229 3.66 -15.78 4.40
CA TYR A 229 4.19 -14.52 3.89
C TYR A 229 5.70 -14.48 4.06
N PHE A 230 6.41 -14.33 2.95
CA PHE A 230 7.87 -14.27 2.95
C PHE A 230 8.35 -12.97 2.34
N ASN A 231 9.05 -12.18 3.15
CA ASN A 231 9.77 -11.01 2.68
C ASN A 231 11.13 -11.45 2.09
N CYS A 232 11.23 -11.47 0.76
CA CYS A 232 12.42 -11.97 0.07
C CYS A 232 13.68 -11.17 0.41
N ARG A 233 13.54 -9.89 0.79
CA ARG A 233 14.62 -9.05 1.31
C ARG A 233 15.27 -9.63 2.56
N GLU A 234 14.46 -10.09 3.51
CA GLU A 234 14.95 -10.68 4.76
C GLU A 234 15.52 -12.08 4.54
N LEU A 235 14.96 -12.83 3.59
CA LEU A 235 15.46 -14.15 3.22
C LEU A 235 16.86 -14.10 2.59
N ALA A 236 17.22 -12.99 1.94
CA ALA A 236 18.55 -12.79 1.36
C ALA A 236 19.69 -12.83 2.40
N GLN A 237 19.39 -12.71 3.70
CA GLN A 237 20.39 -12.80 4.78
C GLN A 237 20.79 -14.25 5.11
N SER A 238 19.97 -15.22 4.75
CA SER A 238 20.25 -16.63 5.02
C SER A 238 20.96 -17.24 3.82
N GLU A 239 22.06 -17.95 4.05
CA GLU A 239 22.75 -18.66 2.96
C GLU A 239 21.95 -19.89 2.54
N THR A 240 21.55 -20.71 3.52
CA THR A 240 20.81 -21.96 3.31
C THR A 240 19.61 -22.07 4.23
N MET A 241 18.52 -22.61 3.71
CA MET A 241 17.32 -22.93 4.48
C MET A 241 16.51 -24.04 3.81
N SER A 242 15.72 -24.76 4.60
CA SER A 242 14.66 -25.65 4.13
C SER A 242 13.31 -24.92 4.08
N LEU A 243 12.34 -25.49 3.34
CA LEU A 243 10.97 -24.94 3.35
C LEU A 243 10.31 -25.07 4.73
N ALA A 244 10.64 -26.13 5.47
CA ALA A 244 10.16 -26.34 6.83
C ALA A 244 10.58 -25.20 7.76
N GLU A 245 11.88 -24.87 7.76
CA GLU A 245 12.41 -23.76 8.55
C GLU A 245 11.80 -22.43 8.12
N LEU A 246 11.59 -22.22 6.82
CA LEU A 246 10.96 -21.02 6.28
C LEU A 246 9.53 -20.84 6.82
N ILE A 247 8.72 -21.90 6.80
CA ILE A 247 7.36 -21.91 7.33
C ILE A 247 7.34 -21.69 8.84
N THR A 248 8.28 -22.31 9.55
CA THR A 248 8.39 -22.20 11.02
C THR A 248 8.80 -20.78 11.45
N LYS A 249 9.62 -20.10 10.65
CA LYS A 249 10.02 -18.71 10.89
C LYS A 249 8.84 -17.74 10.79
N ASP A 250 7.91 -17.98 9.86
CA ASP A 250 6.73 -17.12 9.63
C ASP A 250 5.63 -17.34 10.70
N TRP A 251 5.29 -18.59 11.00
CA TRP A 251 4.17 -18.92 11.90
C TRP A 251 4.58 -19.28 13.34
N GLY A 252 5.88 -19.33 13.65
CA GLY A 252 6.36 -19.96 14.88
C GLY A 252 6.17 -21.48 14.84
N THR A 253 5.99 -22.13 16.00
CA THR A 253 5.69 -23.56 16.07
C THR A 253 4.22 -23.82 15.73
N PRO A 254 3.90 -24.41 14.56
CA PRO A 254 2.52 -24.64 14.17
C PRO A 254 1.86 -25.73 15.04
N ASP A 255 0.54 -25.60 15.29
CA ASP A 255 -0.25 -26.60 16.04
C ASP A 255 -0.30 -27.97 15.34
N ALA A 256 -0.12 -27.99 14.02
CA ALA A 256 0.00 -29.20 13.20
C ALA A 256 1.43 -29.36 12.70
N SER A 257 1.89 -30.60 12.55
CA SER A 257 3.23 -30.86 12.00
C SER A 257 3.35 -30.29 10.59
N ILE A 258 4.53 -29.78 10.23
CA ILE A 258 4.81 -29.22 8.89
C ILE A 258 4.49 -30.23 7.79
N GLY A 259 4.78 -31.52 8.02
CA GLY A 259 4.43 -32.58 7.08
C GLY A 259 2.93 -32.70 6.81
N GLN A 260 2.08 -32.50 7.82
CA GLN A 260 0.62 -32.51 7.64
C GLN A 260 0.14 -31.28 6.86
N ILE A 261 0.68 -30.10 7.16
CA ILE A 261 0.37 -28.85 6.44
C ILE A 261 0.73 -29.01 4.95
N LEU A 262 1.93 -29.53 4.67
CA LEU A 262 2.45 -29.71 3.32
C LEU A 262 1.81 -30.88 2.56
N SER A 263 0.98 -31.71 3.21
CA SER A 263 0.30 -32.85 2.57
C SER A 263 -0.86 -32.43 1.65
N GLN A 264 -1.36 -31.20 1.78
CA GLN A 264 -2.45 -30.63 0.95
C GLN A 264 -1.97 -29.34 0.24
N PRO A 265 -0.98 -29.42 -0.66
CA PRO A 265 -0.36 -28.24 -1.25
C PRO A 265 -1.33 -27.33 -2.00
N GLU A 266 -2.42 -27.87 -2.55
CA GLU A 266 -3.48 -27.12 -3.23
C GLU A 266 -4.23 -26.14 -2.32
N GLN A 267 -4.20 -26.34 -1.00
CA GLN A 267 -4.79 -25.43 0.00
C GLN A 267 -3.79 -24.43 0.57
N LEU A 268 -2.58 -24.36 0.00
CA LEU A 268 -1.51 -23.47 0.44
C LEU A 268 -1.34 -22.31 -0.54
N LEU A 269 -1.18 -21.11 0.02
CA LEU A 269 -0.75 -19.93 -0.70
C LEU A 269 0.58 -19.43 -0.12
N PHE A 270 1.59 -19.28 -0.97
CA PHE A 270 2.84 -18.61 -0.62
C PHE A 270 2.87 -17.21 -1.22
N ILE A 271 2.99 -16.20 -0.36
CA ILE A 271 3.19 -14.81 -0.74
C ILE A 271 4.69 -14.53 -0.71
N LEU A 272 5.29 -14.30 -1.87
CA LEU A 272 6.70 -13.95 -2.05
C LEU A 272 6.79 -12.45 -2.35
N ASP A 273 7.04 -11.65 -1.33
CA ASP A 273 7.09 -10.19 -1.43
C ASP A 273 8.52 -9.69 -1.73
N ASN A 274 8.63 -8.68 -2.59
CA ASN A 274 9.87 -8.07 -3.09
C ASN A 274 10.83 -9.09 -3.69
N LEU A 275 10.29 -9.96 -4.55
CA LEU A 275 11.07 -11.01 -5.18
C LEU A 275 12.27 -10.36 -5.89
N ASP A 276 12.09 -9.27 -6.63
CA ASP A 276 13.16 -8.54 -7.34
C ASP A 276 14.40 -8.12 -6.51
N GLU A 277 14.31 -8.06 -5.18
CA GLU A 277 15.45 -7.71 -4.32
C GLU A 277 16.42 -8.88 -4.05
N LEU A 278 16.09 -10.11 -4.47
CA LEU A 278 17.01 -11.24 -4.38
C LEU A 278 18.03 -11.21 -5.52
N LYS A 279 19.30 -11.48 -5.19
CA LYS A 279 20.33 -11.75 -6.20
C LYS A 279 20.14 -13.15 -6.77
N TRP A 280 19.46 -13.26 -7.90
CA TRP A 280 19.56 -14.47 -8.74
C TRP A 280 20.86 -14.44 -9.53
N ASP A 281 21.74 -15.41 -9.34
CA ASP A 281 22.67 -15.76 -10.41
C ASP A 281 21.98 -16.75 -11.36
N LEU A 282 21.62 -16.27 -12.55
CA LEU A 282 20.86 -17.05 -13.54
C LEU A 282 21.71 -18.13 -14.22
N LYS A 283 23.04 -18.04 -14.16
CA LYS A 283 23.94 -18.94 -14.88
C LYS A 283 24.12 -20.29 -14.18
N GLU A 284 24.01 -20.34 -12.85
CA GLU A 284 24.20 -21.57 -12.07
C GLU A 284 22.91 -22.40 -11.90
N GLN A 285 21.73 -21.82 -12.15
CA GLN A 285 20.44 -22.43 -11.78
C GLN A 285 19.84 -23.46 -12.76
N ARG A 286 20.63 -23.97 -13.71
CA ARG A 286 20.12 -24.93 -14.71
C ARG A 286 20.10 -26.37 -14.20
N SER A 287 20.76 -26.71 -13.09
CA SER A 287 20.96 -28.11 -12.67
C SER A 287 20.50 -28.45 -11.25
N GLU A 288 20.45 -27.49 -10.31
CA GLU A 288 20.14 -27.80 -8.91
C GLU A 288 18.70 -27.40 -8.57
N LEU A 289 17.88 -28.39 -8.20
CA LEU A 289 16.52 -28.23 -7.73
C LEU A 289 16.44 -28.78 -6.31
N CYS A 290 15.68 -28.13 -5.44
CA CYS A 290 15.41 -28.62 -4.10
C CYS A 290 14.57 -29.92 -4.20
N PRO A 291 15.10 -31.08 -3.78
CA PRO A 291 14.43 -32.36 -4.00
C PRO A 291 13.35 -32.64 -2.94
N HIS A 292 13.41 -31.99 -1.77
CA HIS A 292 12.44 -32.21 -0.69
C HIS A 292 12.33 -31.00 0.27
N TRP A 293 11.13 -30.75 0.79
CA TRP A 293 10.80 -29.58 1.61
C TRP A 293 11.58 -29.47 2.93
N SER A 294 12.09 -30.60 3.44
CA SER A 294 12.87 -30.66 4.69
C SER A 294 14.37 -30.51 4.50
N GLN A 295 14.86 -30.52 3.26
CA GLN A 295 16.30 -30.39 3.01
C GLN A 295 16.72 -28.93 2.96
N GLN A 296 17.81 -28.60 3.65
CA GLN A 296 18.43 -27.29 3.53
C GLN A 296 19.05 -27.14 2.14
N GLN A 297 18.75 -26.01 1.52
CA GLN A 297 19.25 -25.62 0.20
C GLN A 297 19.59 -24.15 0.22
N GLN A 298 20.39 -23.69 -0.74
CA GLN A 298 20.57 -22.26 -0.93
C GLN A 298 19.20 -21.59 -1.16
N VAL A 299 18.98 -20.43 -0.54
CA VAL A 299 17.66 -19.76 -0.54
C VAL A 299 17.13 -19.56 -1.97
N HIS A 300 18.00 -19.17 -2.89
CA HIS A 300 17.63 -18.98 -4.29
C HIS A 300 17.25 -20.29 -5.00
N THR A 301 17.86 -21.43 -4.64
CA THR A 301 17.53 -22.76 -5.17
C THR A 301 16.19 -23.24 -4.63
N LEU A 302 15.91 -23.00 -3.34
CA LEU A 302 14.63 -23.28 -2.72
C LEU A 302 13.50 -22.48 -3.39
N LEU A 303 13.65 -21.15 -3.47
CA LEU A 303 12.66 -20.28 -4.10
C LEU A 303 12.52 -20.58 -5.59
N GLY A 304 13.62 -20.82 -6.30
CA GLY A 304 13.60 -21.24 -7.71
C GLY A 304 12.79 -22.52 -7.92
N SER A 305 12.85 -23.47 -6.98
CA SER A 305 12.09 -24.73 -7.03
C SER A 305 10.59 -24.52 -6.78
N LEU A 306 10.21 -23.60 -5.88
CA LEU A 306 8.82 -23.18 -5.70
C LEU A 306 8.28 -22.47 -6.94
N LEU A 307 9.03 -21.50 -7.48
CA LEU A 307 8.65 -20.73 -8.67
C LEU A 307 8.46 -21.62 -9.91
N LYS A 308 9.36 -22.59 -10.13
CA LYS A 308 9.27 -23.59 -11.21
C LYS A 308 8.21 -24.66 -10.95
N LYS A 309 7.59 -24.67 -9.76
CA LYS A 309 6.64 -25.69 -9.29
C LYS A 309 7.23 -27.10 -9.34
N THR A 310 8.51 -27.24 -9.06
CA THR A 310 9.16 -28.55 -8.85
C THR A 310 9.03 -28.96 -7.39
N LEU A 311 9.03 -27.98 -6.47
CA LEU A 311 8.64 -28.13 -5.08
C LEU A 311 7.19 -27.66 -4.91
N LEU A 312 6.33 -28.48 -4.29
CA LEU A 312 4.89 -28.26 -4.10
C LEU A 312 4.15 -27.85 -5.39
N PRO A 313 4.04 -28.74 -6.40
CA PRO A 313 3.53 -28.38 -7.72
C PRO A 313 2.11 -27.84 -7.75
N THR A 314 1.28 -28.20 -6.76
CA THR A 314 -0.13 -27.78 -6.68
C THR A 314 -0.36 -26.51 -5.85
N ALA A 315 0.68 -25.95 -5.22
CA ALA A 315 0.54 -24.75 -4.40
C ALA A 315 0.33 -23.48 -5.23
N SER A 316 -0.40 -22.53 -4.65
CA SER A 316 -0.64 -21.21 -5.23
C SER A 316 0.43 -20.23 -4.80
N LEU A 317 0.80 -19.31 -5.71
CA LEU A 317 1.81 -18.29 -5.44
C LEU A 317 1.23 -16.90 -5.70
N LEU A 318 1.50 -15.95 -4.78
CA LEU A 318 1.35 -14.52 -5.00
C LEU A 318 2.74 -13.89 -4.95
N ILE A 319 3.21 -13.35 -6.06
CA ILE A 319 4.55 -12.79 -6.19
C ILE A 319 4.43 -11.28 -6.37
N THR A 320 5.18 -10.49 -5.62
CA THR A 320 5.37 -9.07 -5.95
C THR A 320 6.74 -8.85 -6.58
N ALA A 321 6.77 -8.06 -7.64
CA ALA A 321 8.02 -7.73 -8.33
C ALA A 321 7.99 -6.36 -9.00
N ARG A 322 9.14 -5.71 -9.14
CA ARG A 322 9.32 -4.58 -10.07
C ARG A 322 9.20 -5.03 -11.53
N ILE A 323 8.85 -4.08 -12.40
CA ILE A 323 8.75 -4.31 -13.85
C ILE A 323 10.09 -4.74 -14.48
N THR A 324 11.22 -4.26 -13.95
CA THR A 324 12.58 -4.62 -14.41
C THR A 324 12.91 -6.10 -14.16
N ALA A 325 12.31 -6.72 -13.14
CA ALA A 325 12.50 -8.13 -12.85
C ALA A 325 11.63 -9.08 -13.69
N LEU A 326 10.57 -8.59 -14.35
CA LEU A 326 9.60 -9.47 -15.03
C LEU A 326 10.23 -10.28 -16.17
N ARG A 327 11.24 -9.72 -16.85
CA ARG A 327 11.96 -10.42 -17.92
C ARG A 327 12.65 -11.68 -17.42
N ARG A 328 13.22 -11.59 -16.22
CA ARG A 328 13.87 -12.71 -15.55
C ARG A 328 12.81 -13.67 -15.03
N LEU A 329 11.78 -13.18 -14.33
CA LEU A 329 10.76 -14.04 -13.73
C LEU A 329 9.97 -14.87 -14.74
N LYS A 330 9.67 -14.34 -15.93
CA LYS A 330 8.93 -15.08 -16.97
C LYS A 330 9.60 -16.41 -17.35
N THR A 331 10.93 -16.51 -17.30
CA THR A 331 11.64 -17.76 -17.64
C THR A 331 11.54 -18.82 -16.55
N TYR A 332 11.12 -18.45 -15.34
CA TYR A 332 10.98 -19.36 -14.19
C TYR A 332 9.55 -19.79 -13.91
N LEU A 333 8.57 -18.97 -14.32
CA LEU A 333 7.17 -19.16 -13.99
C LEU A 333 6.43 -19.94 -15.09
N LYS A 334 5.63 -20.92 -14.67
CA LYS A 334 4.70 -21.63 -15.54
C LYS A 334 3.35 -20.90 -15.53
N HIS A 335 2.94 -20.40 -16.70
CA HIS A 335 1.66 -19.72 -16.95
C HIS A 335 1.24 -18.69 -15.87
N PRO A 336 2.08 -17.67 -15.59
CA PRO A 336 1.73 -16.65 -14.61
C PRO A 336 0.56 -15.77 -15.07
N HIS A 337 -0.29 -15.38 -14.12
CA HIS A 337 -1.28 -14.32 -14.25
C HIS A 337 -0.64 -12.98 -13.88
N TRP A 338 -0.66 -12.03 -14.80
CA TRP A 338 -0.02 -10.73 -14.60
C TRP A 338 -1.04 -9.72 -14.12
N VAL A 339 -0.74 -9.09 -12.98
CA VAL A 339 -1.56 -8.05 -12.37
C VAL A 339 -0.72 -6.81 -12.21
N GLU A 340 -1.01 -5.78 -13.00
CA GLU A 340 -0.35 -4.49 -12.91
C GLU A 340 -1.05 -3.62 -11.85
N VAL A 341 -0.27 -3.07 -10.93
CA VAL A 341 -0.78 -2.09 -9.95
C VAL A 341 -0.67 -0.70 -10.57
N LEU A 342 -1.80 -0.02 -10.70
CA LEU A 342 -1.90 1.33 -11.29
C LEU A 342 -1.91 2.45 -10.23
N GLY A 343 -1.78 2.12 -8.95
CA GLY A 343 -1.80 3.08 -7.84
C GLY A 343 -3.22 3.46 -7.40
N PHE A 344 -3.39 4.67 -6.85
CA PHE A 344 -4.67 5.15 -6.34
C PHE A 344 -5.56 5.76 -7.44
N SER A 345 -6.84 5.39 -7.43
CA SER A 345 -7.89 6.17 -8.08
C SER A 345 -8.03 7.54 -7.42
N GLU A 346 -8.71 8.48 -8.08
CA GLU A 346 -8.98 9.81 -7.52
C GLU A 346 -9.69 9.73 -6.15
N SER A 347 -10.70 8.86 -6.02
CA SER A 347 -11.40 8.64 -4.77
C SER A 347 -10.50 8.05 -3.69
N ALA A 348 -9.64 7.10 -4.06
CA ALA A 348 -8.68 6.48 -3.16
C ALA A 348 -7.63 7.49 -2.65
N ARG A 349 -7.17 8.43 -3.48
CA ARG A 349 -6.27 9.49 -3.02
C ARG A 349 -6.90 10.33 -1.92
N LYS A 350 -8.15 10.77 -2.12
CA LYS A 350 -8.87 11.51 -1.09
C LYS A 350 -9.03 10.67 0.17
N GLU A 351 -9.48 9.43 0.04
CA GLU A 351 -9.62 8.51 1.16
C GLU A 351 -8.31 8.34 1.95
N TYR A 352 -7.17 8.19 1.25
CA TYR A 352 -5.86 8.09 1.91
C TYR A 352 -5.57 9.29 2.80
N PHE A 353 -5.85 10.52 2.34
CA PHE A 353 -5.64 11.72 3.14
C PHE A 353 -6.51 11.70 4.41
N PHE A 354 -7.79 11.33 4.28
CA PHE A 354 -8.70 11.24 5.43
C PHE A 354 -8.38 10.05 6.37
N GLN A 355 -7.71 9.01 5.88
CA GLN A 355 -7.19 7.93 6.74
C GLN A 355 -5.86 8.30 7.42
N TYR A 356 -5.04 9.14 6.78
CA TYR A 356 -3.74 9.57 7.31
C TYR A 356 -3.89 10.62 8.42
N PHE A 357 -4.70 11.64 8.19
CA PHE A 357 -4.99 12.68 9.17
C PHE A 357 -6.12 12.23 10.08
N THR A 358 -5.89 12.20 11.39
CA THR A 358 -6.92 11.81 12.38
C THR A 358 -8.00 12.88 12.56
N ASP A 359 -7.71 14.11 12.17
CA ASP A 359 -8.61 15.25 12.22
C ASP A 359 -9.13 15.58 10.82
N GLU A 360 -10.46 15.59 10.63
CA GLU A 360 -11.09 15.80 9.33
C GLU A 360 -10.82 17.21 8.76
N ILE A 361 -10.64 18.22 9.61
CA ILE A 361 -10.34 19.59 9.18
C ILE A 361 -8.91 19.65 8.64
N GLN A 362 -7.94 19.02 9.31
CA GLN A 362 -6.58 18.86 8.81
C GLN A 362 -6.56 18.08 7.50
N ALA A 363 -7.29 16.96 7.42
CA ALA A 363 -7.40 16.17 6.20
C ALA A 363 -7.92 17.00 5.02
N SER A 364 -9.02 17.73 5.23
CA SER A 364 -9.66 18.59 4.24
C SER A 364 -8.73 19.72 3.79
N ARG A 365 -8.06 20.40 4.74
CA ARG A 365 -7.07 21.46 4.44
C ARG A 365 -5.88 20.92 3.65
N ALA A 366 -5.33 19.78 4.04
CA ALA A 366 -4.21 19.15 3.35
C ALA A 366 -4.60 18.76 1.92
N PHE A 367 -5.75 18.10 1.74
CA PHE A 367 -6.21 17.66 0.43
C PHE A 367 -6.51 18.85 -0.50
N THR A 368 -7.20 19.88 0.00
CA THR A 368 -7.49 21.11 -0.76
C THR A 368 -6.20 21.80 -1.21
N SER A 369 -5.18 21.83 -0.35
CA SER A 369 -3.87 22.38 -0.71
C SER A 369 -3.24 21.62 -1.87
N VAL A 370 -3.36 20.29 -1.91
CA VAL A 370 -2.82 19.45 -2.99
C VAL A 370 -3.64 19.58 -4.26
N GLU A 371 -4.97 19.66 -4.18
CA GLU A 371 -5.85 19.87 -5.34
C GLU A 371 -5.51 21.16 -6.10
N SER A 372 -5.06 22.21 -5.40
CA SER A 372 -4.63 23.46 -6.03
C SER A 372 -3.35 23.32 -6.89
N ASN A 373 -2.64 22.19 -6.79
CA ASN A 373 -1.45 21.87 -7.56
C ASN A 373 -1.68 20.56 -8.36
N PRO A 374 -2.15 20.64 -9.62
CA PRO A 374 -2.50 19.46 -10.41
C PRO A 374 -1.36 18.45 -10.60
N ALA A 375 -0.12 18.92 -10.71
CA ALA A 375 1.05 18.04 -10.82
C ALA A 375 1.23 17.22 -9.54
N LEU A 376 1.14 17.86 -8.37
CA LEU A 376 1.26 17.19 -7.07
C LEU A 376 0.10 16.21 -6.83
N LEU A 377 -1.14 16.61 -7.14
CA LEU A 377 -2.32 15.73 -7.06
C LEU A 377 -2.18 14.49 -7.96
N THR A 378 -1.60 14.67 -9.15
CA THR A 378 -1.34 13.57 -10.08
C THR A 378 -0.25 12.63 -9.55
N MET A 379 0.83 13.18 -8.99
CA MET A 379 1.89 12.36 -8.36
C MET A 379 1.38 11.56 -7.15
N CYS A 380 0.38 12.08 -6.41
CA CYS A 380 -0.29 11.35 -5.32
C CYS A 380 -1.01 10.06 -5.76
N LEU A 381 -1.13 9.78 -7.07
CA LEU A 381 -1.46 8.46 -7.60
C LEU A 381 -0.52 7.38 -7.01
N MET A 382 0.74 7.72 -6.71
CA MET A 382 1.68 6.85 -5.99
C MET A 382 1.43 6.88 -4.48
N PRO A 383 1.16 5.73 -3.82
CA PRO A 383 1.01 5.68 -2.37
C PRO A 383 2.21 6.22 -1.59
N LEU A 384 3.44 5.95 -2.04
CA LEU A 384 4.64 6.50 -1.42
C LEU A 384 4.68 8.04 -1.49
N VAL A 385 4.23 8.62 -2.60
CA VAL A 385 4.16 10.09 -2.76
C VAL A 385 3.02 10.66 -1.92
N SER A 386 1.84 10.02 -1.90
CA SER A 386 0.75 10.42 -1.00
C SER A 386 1.19 10.45 0.45
N TRP A 387 1.93 9.43 0.91
CA TRP A 387 2.53 9.40 2.24
C TRP A 387 3.49 10.57 2.46
N LEU A 388 4.38 10.83 1.50
CA LEU A 388 5.39 11.89 1.57
C LEU A 388 4.74 13.28 1.67
N VAL A 389 3.75 13.55 0.81
CA VAL A 389 2.97 14.80 0.80
C VAL A 389 2.22 14.98 2.12
N CYS A 390 1.50 13.97 2.60
CA CYS A 390 0.79 14.04 3.87
C CYS A 390 1.75 14.31 5.03
N THR A 391 2.92 13.66 5.03
CA THR A 391 3.95 13.87 6.06
C THR A 391 4.51 15.29 6.04
N CYS A 392 4.84 15.83 4.86
CA CYS A 392 5.29 17.22 4.73
C CYS A 392 4.22 18.22 5.18
N LEU A 393 2.96 18.05 4.76
CA LEU A 393 1.87 18.94 5.16
C LEU A 393 1.60 18.88 6.65
N LYS A 394 1.63 17.67 7.24
CA LYS A 394 1.49 17.49 8.68
C LYS A 394 2.58 18.25 9.45
N GLN A 395 3.83 18.15 9.02
CA GLN A 395 4.93 18.90 9.63
C GLN A 395 4.74 20.42 9.49
N GLN A 396 4.30 20.92 8.33
CA GLN A 396 3.99 22.34 8.15
C GLN A 396 2.87 22.80 9.10
N MET A 397 1.81 21.99 9.27
CA MET A 397 0.72 22.29 10.20
C MET A 397 1.20 22.30 11.67
N GLU A 398 2.01 21.32 12.06
CA GLU A 398 2.56 21.22 13.42
C GLU A 398 3.51 22.37 13.75
N GLN A 399 4.18 22.94 12.73
CA GLN A 399 5.04 24.12 12.86
C GLN A 399 4.30 25.44 12.61
N GLU A 400 2.96 25.41 12.49
CA GLU A 400 2.11 26.57 12.19
C GLU A 400 2.52 27.33 10.92
N GLN A 401 3.15 26.65 9.97
CA GLN A 401 3.59 27.20 8.69
C GLN A 401 2.48 27.16 7.63
N PRO A 402 2.48 28.09 6.66
CA PRO A 402 1.60 28.02 5.51
C PRO A 402 1.82 26.73 4.69
N LEU A 403 0.72 26.07 4.32
CA LEU A 403 0.75 24.91 3.41
C LEU A 403 1.22 25.38 2.03
N SER A 404 2.46 25.07 1.67
CA SER A 404 3.15 25.70 0.53
C SER A 404 3.93 24.70 -0.33
N LEU A 405 3.49 23.44 -0.36
CA LEU A 405 4.06 22.41 -1.24
C LEU A 405 3.80 22.74 -2.72
N THR A 406 4.83 23.29 -3.36
CA THR A 406 4.81 23.69 -4.77
C THR A 406 5.59 22.73 -5.67
N SER A 407 6.06 21.61 -5.13
CA SER A 407 6.85 20.60 -5.85
C SER A 407 6.08 20.08 -7.06
N LYS A 408 6.73 20.15 -8.23
CA LYS A 408 6.18 19.66 -9.51
C LYS A 408 6.65 18.27 -9.86
N THR A 409 7.74 17.81 -9.25
CA THR A 409 8.46 16.58 -9.56
C THR A 409 8.69 15.77 -8.28
N THR A 410 8.89 14.47 -8.41
CA THR A 410 9.12 13.57 -7.27
C THR A 410 10.43 13.91 -6.58
N THR A 411 11.49 14.25 -7.33
CA THR A 411 12.80 14.60 -6.74
C THR A 411 12.72 15.86 -5.89
N ALA A 412 12.08 16.93 -6.39
CA ALA A 412 11.87 18.16 -5.62
C ALA A 412 11.05 17.92 -4.34
N LEU A 413 10.07 17.02 -4.37
CA LEU A 413 9.33 16.63 -3.17
C LEU A 413 10.21 15.88 -2.16
N CYS A 414 11.03 14.92 -2.62
CA CYS A 414 11.99 14.23 -1.77
C CYS A 414 13.03 15.19 -1.17
N LEU A 415 13.57 16.11 -1.98
CA LEU A 415 14.47 17.16 -1.49
C LEU A 415 13.79 18.01 -0.43
N HIS A 416 12.56 18.47 -0.67
CA HIS A 416 11.80 19.22 0.33
C HIS A 416 11.63 18.45 1.64
N TYR A 417 11.16 17.20 1.57
CA TYR A 417 10.98 16.35 2.75
C TYR A 417 12.29 16.15 3.52
N PHE A 418 13.32 15.64 2.85
CA PHE A 418 14.57 15.31 3.52
C PHE A 418 15.31 16.56 3.95
N PHE A 419 15.17 17.70 3.28
CA PHE A 419 15.84 18.91 3.72
C PHE A 419 15.21 19.51 4.98
N HIS A 420 13.88 19.58 5.03
CA HIS A 420 13.18 20.06 6.21
C HIS A 420 13.35 19.12 7.40
N VAL A 421 13.37 17.79 7.19
CA VAL A 421 13.59 16.80 8.25
C VAL A 421 15.06 16.71 8.68
N LEU A 422 16.02 16.70 7.75
CA LEU A 422 17.44 16.46 8.05
C LEU A 422 18.18 17.72 8.54
N GLN A 423 17.76 18.94 8.18
CA GLN A 423 18.37 20.15 8.74
C GLN A 423 18.06 20.33 10.22
N ALA A 424 16.94 19.81 10.71
CA ALA A 424 16.50 20.01 12.09
C ALA A 424 17.41 19.36 13.15
N GLN A 425 18.25 18.35 12.80
CA GLN A 425 19.05 17.64 13.81
C GLN A 425 20.51 17.29 13.42
N SER A 426 21.25 18.24 12.83
CA SER A 426 22.73 18.20 12.80
C SER A 426 23.43 17.06 12.00
N LEU A 427 22.72 16.36 11.10
CA LEU A 427 23.35 15.33 10.24
C LEU A 427 24.32 15.92 9.18
N GLY A 428 24.51 17.23 9.15
CA GLY A 428 25.21 18.03 8.13
C GLY A 428 26.37 17.34 7.41
N THR A 429 27.54 17.22 8.06
CA THR A 429 28.74 16.63 7.42
C THR A 429 28.66 15.12 7.23
N LYS A 430 27.77 14.44 7.98
CA LYS A 430 27.57 12.99 7.94
C LYS A 430 26.62 12.55 6.82
N LEU A 431 25.79 13.45 6.30
CA LEU A 431 24.87 13.18 5.19
C LEU A 431 25.60 12.64 3.95
N LYS A 432 26.82 13.13 3.67
CA LYS A 432 27.65 12.61 2.57
C LYS A 432 28.04 11.14 2.79
N GLY A 433 28.34 10.76 4.02
CA GLY A 433 28.60 9.37 4.40
C GLY A 433 27.37 8.50 4.18
N PHE A 434 26.20 9.00 4.58
CA PHE A 434 24.92 8.30 4.40
C PHE A 434 24.53 8.13 2.93
N CYS A 435 24.74 9.14 2.09
CA CYS A 435 24.56 9.03 0.64
C CYS A 435 25.53 8.00 0.03
N SER A 436 26.78 7.98 0.49
CA SER A 436 27.78 7.00 0.03
C SER A 436 27.40 5.56 0.43
N LEU A 437 26.91 5.36 1.65
CA LEU A 437 26.37 4.07 2.12
C LEU A 437 25.23 3.59 1.22
N ALA A 438 24.28 4.49 0.90
CA ALA A 438 23.16 4.18 0.03
C ALA A 438 23.63 3.77 -1.37
N ALA A 439 24.56 4.53 -1.96
CA ALA A 439 25.13 4.24 -3.27
C ALA A 439 25.87 2.90 -3.32
N GLU A 440 26.72 2.60 -2.33
CA GLU A 440 27.37 1.29 -2.26
C GLU A 440 26.33 0.18 -2.10
N GLY A 441 25.29 0.40 -1.29
CA GLY A 441 24.19 -0.53 -1.12
C GLY A 441 23.50 -0.84 -2.45
N ILE A 442 23.14 0.19 -3.23
CA ILE A 442 22.56 0.00 -4.57
C ILE A 442 23.54 -0.74 -5.50
N CYS A 443 24.82 -0.33 -5.52
CA CYS A 443 25.81 -0.98 -6.37
C CYS A 443 25.99 -2.46 -6.06
N GLN A 444 25.88 -2.82 -4.79
CA GLN A 444 26.04 -4.19 -4.33
C GLN A 444 24.70 -4.94 -4.24
N GLY A 445 23.56 -4.36 -4.64
CA GLY A 445 22.24 -4.98 -4.41
C GLY A 445 22.00 -5.34 -2.93
N LYS A 446 22.53 -4.52 -2.01
CA LYS A 446 22.44 -4.67 -0.56
C LYS A 446 21.43 -3.67 -0.01
N THR A 447 20.40 -4.18 0.63
CA THR A 447 19.31 -3.38 1.21
C THR A 447 19.28 -3.45 2.74
N LEU A 448 20.04 -4.36 3.35
CA LEU A 448 20.18 -4.52 4.80
C LEU A 448 21.62 -4.21 5.20
N PHE A 449 21.79 -3.41 6.26
CA PHE A 449 23.07 -2.84 6.68
C PHE A 449 23.34 -3.17 8.15
N SER A 450 24.56 -3.59 8.45
CA SER A 450 25.05 -3.79 9.82
C SER A 450 25.71 -2.50 10.35
N PRO A 451 25.91 -2.35 11.67
CA PRO A 451 26.65 -1.24 12.25
C PRO A 451 28.03 -1.02 11.61
N GLU A 452 28.70 -2.08 11.18
CA GLU A 452 30.00 -2.03 10.51
C GLU A 452 29.91 -1.31 9.15
N ASP A 453 28.82 -1.51 8.40
CA ASP A 453 28.58 -0.80 7.15
C ASP A 453 28.46 0.72 7.40
N PHE A 454 27.74 1.12 8.45
CA PHE A 454 27.65 2.53 8.86
C PHE A 454 29.03 3.09 9.26
N ARG A 455 29.81 2.33 10.05
CA ARG A 455 31.15 2.75 10.49
C ARG A 455 32.11 2.98 9.34
N LYS A 456 32.02 2.20 8.25
CA LYS A 456 32.80 2.40 7.02
C LYS A 456 32.65 3.82 6.45
N TYR A 457 31.48 4.42 6.66
CA TYR A 457 31.15 5.77 6.23
C TYR A 457 31.17 6.81 7.36
N TRP A 458 31.87 6.48 8.45
CA TRP A 458 32.01 7.34 9.63
C TRP A 458 30.68 7.70 10.29
N LEU A 459 29.68 6.81 10.18
CA LEU A 459 28.40 6.93 10.87
C LEU A 459 28.46 6.08 12.14
N ASP A 460 28.39 6.73 13.30
CA ASP A 460 28.44 6.06 14.61
C ASP A 460 27.03 5.72 15.13
N GLY A 461 26.96 5.11 16.32
CA GLY A 461 25.69 4.72 16.93
C GLY A 461 24.75 5.90 17.21
N ALA A 462 25.30 7.09 17.49
CA ALA A 462 24.49 8.30 17.67
C ALA A 462 23.86 8.71 16.33
N ASN A 463 24.62 8.63 15.22
CA ASN A 463 24.09 8.91 13.89
C ASN A 463 23.00 7.90 13.49
N ILE A 464 23.17 6.61 13.78
CA ILE A 464 22.14 5.59 13.54
C ILE A 464 20.85 5.91 14.32
N SER A 465 20.99 6.25 15.61
CA SER A 465 19.85 6.65 16.46
C SER A 465 19.14 7.88 15.90
N THR A 466 19.87 8.91 15.46
CA THR A 466 19.29 10.08 14.80
C THR A 466 18.51 9.70 13.54
N LEU A 467 19.07 8.85 12.67
CA LEU A 467 18.41 8.39 11.44
C LEU A 467 17.14 7.56 11.72
N LEU A 468 17.13 6.76 12.79
CA LEU A 468 15.94 6.04 13.27
C LEU A 468 14.87 7.00 13.78
N ASN A 469 15.25 7.98 14.62
CA ASN A 469 14.33 8.98 15.17
C ASN A 469 13.72 9.87 14.08
N MET A 470 14.46 10.12 13.00
CA MET A 470 13.96 10.83 11.82
C MET A 470 13.06 9.97 10.93
N GLY A 471 12.96 8.66 11.18
CA GLY A 471 12.21 7.73 10.34
C GLY A 471 12.79 7.57 8.93
N VAL A 472 14.10 7.73 8.75
CA VAL A 472 14.76 7.53 7.44
C VAL A 472 15.21 6.08 7.27
N ILE A 473 15.60 5.46 8.38
CA ILE A 473 15.92 4.04 8.48
C ILE A 473 15.03 3.37 9.52
N GLN A 474 14.96 2.04 9.46
CA GLN A 474 14.28 1.18 10.42
C GLN A 474 15.19 0.03 10.83
N GLU A 475 14.98 -0.48 12.04
CA GLU A 475 15.61 -1.67 12.59
C GLU A 475 14.73 -2.90 12.33
N HIS A 476 15.36 -4.05 12.09
CA HIS A 476 14.70 -5.33 11.84
C HIS A 476 14.79 -6.25 13.06
N PRO A 477 13.93 -7.28 13.16
CA PRO A 477 13.98 -8.25 14.26
C PRO A 477 15.33 -8.99 14.37
N THR A 478 16.04 -9.11 13.25
CA THR A 478 17.40 -9.63 13.24
C THR A 478 18.32 -8.64 13.97
N PRO A 479 19.05 -9.04 15.03
CA PRO A 479 19.86 -8.13 15.81
C PRO A 479 20.84 -7.33 14.94
N GLN A 480 20.92 -6.01 15.18
CA GLN A 480 21.86 -5.11 14.49
C GLN A 480 21.69 -5.09 12.96
N SER A 481 20.47 -5.24 12.46
CA SER A 481 20.16 -5.15 11.02
C SER A 481 19.27 -3.94 10.74
N TYR A 482 19.80 -2.98 9.98
CA TYR A 482 19.11 -1.74 9.62
C TYR A 482 18.81 -1.68 8.13
N SER A 483 17.86 -0.84 7.78
CA SER A 483 17.39 -0.74 6.40
C SER A 483 16.74 0.61 6.19
N PHE A 484 16.82 1.18 4.98
CA PHE A 484 15.99 2.33 4.63
C PHE A 484 14.51 1.94 4.76
N ILE A 485 13.66 2.86 5.25
CA ILE A 485 12.23 2.61 5.42
C ILE A 485 11.53 2.25 4.09
N HIS A 486 12.11 2.69 2.98
CA HIS A 486 11.70 2.31 1.63
C HIS A 486 12.91 2.29 0.69
N LEU A 487 12.96 1.33 -0.23
CA LEU A 487 14.05 1.20 -1.21
C LEU A 487 14.22 2.45 -2.08
N CYS A 488 13.11 3.09 -2.50
CA CYS A 488 13.16 4.40 -3.18
C CYS A 488 13.97 5.47 -2.44
N PHE A 489 14.01 5.46 -1.11
CA PHE A 489 14.81 6.43 -0.37
C PHE A 489 16.29 6.08 -0.40
N GLN A 490 16.64 4.80 -0.30
CA GLN A 490 18.01 4.35 -0.58
C GLN A 490 18.44 4.78 -2.00
N GLU A 491 17.57 4.59 -2.99
CA GLU A 491 17.80 4.98 -4.39
C GLU A 491 17.96 6.49 -4.58
N PHE A 492 17.18 7.29 -3.85
CA PHE A 492 17.30 8.75 -3.81
C PHE A 492 18.63 9.19 -3.20
N PHE A 493 19.02 8.67 -2.04
CA PHE A 493 20.31 9.01 -1.41
C PHE A 493 21.51 8.50 -2.23
N ALA A 494 21.36 7.38 -2.94
CA ALA A 494 22.35 6.92 -3.91
C ALA A 494 22.49 7.92 -5.07
N ALA A 495 21.38 8.40 -5.63
CA ALA A 495 21.38 9.43 -6.66
C ALA A 495 22.04 10.74 -6.20
N MET A 496 21.80 11.16 -4.95
CA MET A 496 22.50 12.30 -4.34
C MET A 496 24.01 12.08 -4.28
N SER A 497 24.46 10.88 -3.90
CA SER A 497 25.89 10.53 -3.92
C SER A 497 26.49 10.65 -5.31
N TYR A 498 25.83 10.11 -6.35
CA TYR A 498 26.31 10.21 -7.73
C TYR A 498 26.37 11.66 -8.23
N ALA A 499 25.38 12.48 -7.88
CA ALA A 499 25.38 13.91 -8.21
C ALA A 499 26.57 14.65 -7.55
N LEU A 500 26.89 14.35 -6.29
CA LEU A 500 27.97 14.98 -5.51
C LEU A 500 29.37 14.50 -5.91
N CYS A 501 29.51 13.23 -6.29
CA CYS A 501 30.78 12.63 -6.70
C CYS A 501 31.32 13.19 -8.03
N SER A 502 30.54 14.03 -8.72
CA SER A 502 30.95 14.80 -9.91
C SER A 502 32.14 15.75 -9.71
N THR A 503 32.61 15.97 -8.47
CA THR A 503 33.61 17.02 -8.21
C THR A 503 34.82 16.70 -7.33
N VAL A 504 34.88 15.74 -6.38
CA VAL A 504 36.16 15.41 -5.69
C VAL A 504 36.10 14.04 -4.99
N LEU A 505 36.87 13.08 -5.50
CA LEU A 505 37.95 12.41 -4.76
C LEU A 505 39.12 12.19 -5.74
N LYS A 506 40.25 12.89 -5.51
CA LYS A 506 41.57 12.52 -6.04
C LYS A 506 42.06 11.25 -5.33
N SER A 507 41.28 10.19 -5.49
CA SER A 507 41.62 8.80 -5.23
C SER A 507 41.28 8.14 -6.54
N ASP A 508 42.20 7.37 -7.11
CA ASP A 508 42.17 6.72 -8.42
C ASP A 508 40.95 5.80 -8.70
N ARG A 509 39.88 5.88 -7.90
CA ARG A 509 38.72 5.01 -7.96
C ARG A 509 37.41 5.66 -8.39
N PHE A 510 37.27 6.97 -8.59
CA PHE A 510 36.00 7.56 -9.07
C PHE A 510 36.21 8.80 -9.96
N ASN A 511 36.45 8.57 -11.26
CA ASN A 511 36.34 9.60 -12.30
C ASN A 511 34.86 9.85 -12.65
N ASN A 512 34.51 11.04 -13.14
CA ASN A 512 33.14 11.41 -13.55
C ASN A 512 32.52 10.52 -14.64
N ILE A 513 33.32 9.70 -15.33
CA ILE A 513 32.86 8.69 -16.30
C ILE A 513 32.38 7.43 -15.58
N LYS A 514 32.91 7.15 -14.39
CA LYS A 514 32.73 5.89 -13.67
C LYS A 514 31.33 5.72 -13.09
N PHE A 515 30.61 6.76 -12.70
CA PHE A 515 29.28 6.57 -12.09
C PHE A 515 28.21 6.09 -13.08
N ILE A 516 28.28 6.49 -14.37
CA ILE A 516 27.38 5.92 -15.39
C ILE A 516 27.81 4.50 -15.70
N THR A 517 29.12 4.23 -15.77
CA THR A 517 29.63 2.86 -15.87
C THR A 517 29.10 2.01 -14.70
N ASP A 518 29.19 2.52 -13.47
CA ASP A 518 28.65 1.88 -12.27
C ASP A 518 27.14 1.68 -12.39
N LEU A 519 26.35 2.68 -12.84
CA LEU A 519 24.90 2.52 -13.05
C LEU A 519 24.56 1.52 -14.16
N THR A 520 25.34 1.47 -15.25
CA THR A 520 25.17 0.49 -16.35
C THR A 520 25.73 -0.89 -16.03
N ASP A 521 26.59 -0.99 -15.02
CA ASP A 521 27.09 -2.26 -14.47
C ASP A 521 26.10 -2.82 -13.44
N VAL A 522 25.44 -1.92 -12.70
CA VAL A 522 24.42 -2.26 -11.68
C VAL A 522 23.08 -2.59 -12.33
N TYR A 523 22.66 -1.79 -13.30
CA TYR A 523 21.44 -1.99 -14.05
C TYR A 523 21.77 -2.44 -15.46
N ASP A 524 21.00 -3.41 -15.98
CA ASP A 524 21.01 -3.68 -17.41
C ASP A 524 20.72 -2.36 -18.15
N ARG A 525 21.45 -2.06 -19.23
CA ARG A 525 21.25 -0.85 -20.05
C ARG A 525 19.77 -0.63 -20.36
N HIS A 526 19.01 -1.72 -20.57
CA HIS A 526 17.59 -1.67 -20.90
C HIS A 526 16.67 -1.26 -19.72
N ASP A 527 17.13 -1.41 -18.49
CA ASP A 527 16.38 -1.09 -17.27
C ASP A 527 16.84 0.24 -16.63
N LEU A 528 17.95 0.83 -17.11
CA LEU A 528 18.59 2.01 -16.54
C LEU A 528 17.62 3.17 -16.24
N PHE A 529 16.74 3.52 -17.20
CA PHE A 529 15.80 4.65 -17.06
C PHE A 529 14.53 4.30 -16.29
N VAL A 530 14.30 3.01 -16.03
CA VAL A 530 13.17 2.51 -15.26
C VAL A 530 13.43 2.63 -13.75
N GLU A 531 14.70 2.56 -13.36
CA GLU A 531 15.09 2.54 -11.96
C GLU A 531 15.00 3.94 -11.31
N PRO A 532 14.41 4.06 -10.11
CA PRO A 532 14.23 5.33 -9.41
C PRO A 532 15.52 6.14 -9.25
N THR A 533 16.67 5.50 -9.04
CA THR A 533 17.97 6.18 -8.92
C THR A 533 18.28 7.07 -10.12
N THR A 534 18.05 6.58 -11.33
CA THR A 534 18.28 7.37 -12.55
C THR A 534 17.30 8.54 -12.63
N CYS A 535 16.02 8.28 -12.38
CA CYS A 535 14.98 9.30 -12.36
C CYS A 535 15.30 10.43 -11.36
N PHE A 536 15.70 10.09 -10.14
CA PHE A 536 16.14 11.05 -9.13
C PHE A 536 17.39 11.81 -9.57
N LEU A 537 18.34 11.15 -10.22
CA LEU A 537 19.56 11.81 -10.70
C LEU A 537 19.26 12.90 -11.73
N PHE A 538 18.32 12.67 -12.64
CA PHE A 538 17.84 13.70 -13.58
C PHE A 538 17.24 14.90 -12.86
N GLY A 539 16.41 14.67 -11.84
CA GLY A 539 15.84 15.74 -11.02
C GLY A 539 16.88 16.50 -10.19
N LEU A 540 17.84 15.79 -9.61
CA LEU A 540 18.91 16.37 -8.78
C LEU A 540 19.89 17.22 -9.61
N LEU A 541 20.07 16.87 -10.89
CA LEU A 541 20.90 17.61 -11.83
C LEU A 541 20.13 18.68 -12.62
N SER A 542 18.82 18.86 -12.37
CA SER A 542 18.06 20.01 -12.88
C SER A 542 18.57 21.33 -12.31
N ASP A 543 18.23 22.46 -12.92
CA ASP A 543 18.60 23.77 -12.40
C ASP A 543 18.10 24.00 -10.96
N GLN A 544 16.90 23.52 -10.61
CA GLN A 544 16.37 23.64 -9.25
C GLN A 544 17.04 22.65 -8.29
N GLY A 545 17.14 21.38 -8.69
CA GLY A 545 17.76 20.33 -7.89
C GLY A 545 19.21 20.64 -7.56
N MET A 546 19.97 21.16 -8.52
CA MET A 546 21.36 21.61 -8.29
C MET A 546 21.41 22.73 -7.27
N ARG A 547 20.56 23.78 -7.38
CA ARG A 547 20.53 24.88 -6.39
C ARG A 547 20.25 24.38 -4.97
N GLU A 548 19.28 23.48 -4.82
CA GLU A 548 18.95 22.91 -3.52
C GLU A 548 20.08 22.05 -2.98
N MET A 549 20.67 21.18 -3.81
CA MET A 549 21.83 20.38 -3.44
C MET A 549 23.04 21.24 -3.05
N GLU A 550 23.32 22.31 -3.78
CA GLU A 550 24.40 23.25 -3.46
C GLU A 550 24.17 23.94 -2.11
N SER A 551 22.91 24.25 -1.77
CA SER A 551 22.50 24.79 -0.48
C SER A 551 22.65 23.75 0.65
N ILE A 552 22.21 22.51 0.42
CA ILE A 552 22.31 21.39 1.36
C ILE A 552 23.76 21.10 1.73
N PHE A 553 24.62 20.93 0.72
CA PHE A 553 26.00 20.51 0.92
C PHE A 553 26.98 21.68 1.03
N LYS A 554 26.49 22.93 0.92
CA LYS A 554 27.28 24.17 0.93
C LYS A 554 28.47 24.10 -0.04
N ARG A 555 28.23 23.57 -1.23
CA ARG A 555 29.26 23.24 -2.23
C ARG A 555 28.69 23.35 -3.63
N SER A 556 29.45 23.93 -4.56
CA SER A 556 29.06 23.98 -5.97
C SER A 556 29.14 22.61 -6.66
N LEU A 557 28.15 22.32 -7.50
CA LEU A 557 28.05 21.10 -8.31
C LEU A 557 28.55 21.35 -9.74
N SER A 558 29.19 20.32 -10.32
CA SER A 558 29.66 20.40 -11.71
C SER A 558 28.52 20.16 -12.69
N ARG A 559 28.35 21.08 -13.66
CA ARG A 559 27.44 20.90 -14.79
C ARG A 559 27.92 19.85 -15.81
N LYS A 560 29.14 19.31 -15.69
CA LYS A 560 29.65 18.27 -16.60
C LYS A 560 28.82 17.00 -16.52
N SER A 561 28.45 16.57 -15.30
CA SER A 561 27.63 15.37 -15.11
C SER A 561 26.22 15.53 -15.68
N HIS A 562 25.64 16.73 -15.53
CA HIS A 562 24.37 17.08 -16.19
C HIS A 562 24.49 16.94 -17.71
N SER A 563 25.48 17.58 -18.35
CA SER A 563 25.69 17.49 -19.80
C SER A 563 25.86 16.06 -20.30
N TYR A 564 26.59 15.22 -19.56
CA TYR A 564 26.83 13.83 -19.95
C TYR A 564 25.56 12.96 -19.81
N LEU A 565 24.81 13.12 -18.72
CA LEU A 565 23.54 12.42 -18.51
C LEU A 565 22.52 12.78 -19.62
N LEU A 566 22.44 14.06 -19.97
CA LEU A 566 21.64 14.56 -21.08
C LEU A 566 22.07 13.94 -22.44
N GLN A 567 23.37 13.76 -22.66
CA GLN A 567 23.88 13.13 -23.88
C GLN A 567 23.53 11.63 -23.94
N LEU A 568 23.61 10.91 -22.82
CA LEU A 568 23.20 9.51 -22.74
C LEU A 568 21.71 9.35 -23.05
N ALA A 569 20.88 10.23 -22.49
CA ALA A 569 19.44 10.20 -22.75
C ALA A 569 19.12 10.50 -24.22
N LYS A 570 19.85 11.44 -24.84
CA LYS A 570 19.75 11.72 -26.28
C LYS A 570 20.10 10.49 -27.12
N SER A 571 21.19 9.77 -26.80
CA SER A 571 21.53 8.54 -27.53
C SER A 571 20.45 7.47 -27.39
N GLU A 572 19.84 7.30 -26.21
CA GLU A 572 18.76 6.32 -26.03
C GLU A 572 17.54 6.63 -26.92
N VAL A 573 17.18 7.92 -27.05
CA VAL A 573 16.08 8.36 -27.93
C VAL A 573 16.39 8.09 -29.40
N LEU A 574 17.62 8.37 -29.83
CA LEU A 574 18.07 8.21 -31.22
C LEU A 574 18.21 6.73 -31.62
N GLU A 575 18.75 5.89 -30.75
CA GLU A 575 18.98 4.46 -31.02
C GLU A 575 17.67 3.66 -31.06
N ASN A 576 16.68 4.01 -30.23
CA ASN A 576 15.45 3.23 -30.12
C ASN A 576 14.28 3.79 -30.94
N HIS A 577 14.44 4.95 -31.59
CA HIS A 577 13.36 5.67 -32.30
C HIS A 577 12.06 5.67 -31.49
N LEU A 578 12.04 6.31 -30.31
CA LEU A 578 10.91 6.40 -29.35
C LEU A 578 9.55 5.94 -29.91
N SER A 579 9.33 4.63 -29.95
CA SER A 579 7.99 4.07 -29.95
C SER A 579 7.54 4.22 -28.51
N LEU A 580 6.43 4.93 -28.25
CA LEU A 580 5.92 5.22 -26.90
C LEU A 580 5.35 3.96 -26.23
N ASP A 581 6.26 3.02 -25.99
CA ASP A 581 6.08 1.82 -25.21
C ASP A 581 6.22 2.15 -23.70
N PRO A 582 5.91 1.22 -22.80
CA PRO A 582 5.93 1.48 -21.36
C PRO A 582 7.31 1.80 -20.81
N TYR A 583 8.36 1.27 -21.43
CA TYR A 583 9.73 1.57 -21.06
C TYR A 583 10.08 3.03 -21.42
N SER A 584 9.51 3.55 -22.51
CA SER A 584 9.62 4.94 -22.91
C SER A 584 8.95 5.90 -21.92
N TRP A 585 7.87 5.50 -21.23
CA TRP A 585 7.26 6.34 -20.18
C TRP A 585 8.22 6.65 -19.03
N HIS A 586 9.13 5.72 -18.69
CA HIS A 586 10.09 5.93 -17.61
C HIS A 586 11.20 6.91 -18.03
N LEU A 587 11.64 6.84 -19.28
CA LEU A 587 12.55 7.85 -19.85
C LEU A 587 11.86 9.23 -19.94
N LEU A 588 10.59 9.27 -20.34
CA LEU A 588 9.80 10.49 -20.29
C LEU A 588 9.66 11.01 -18.85
N HIS A 589 9.49 10.15 -17.85
CA HIS A 589 9.48 10.58 -16.46
C HIS A 589 10.83 11.20 -16.06
N CYS A 590 11.95 10.60 -16.46
CA CYS A 590 13.28 11.18 -16.26
C CYS A 590 13.37 12.58 -16.87
N PHE A 591 12.89 12.80 -18.10
CA PHE A 591 12.88 14.13 -18.72
C PHE A 591 11.98 15.12 -17.99
N TYR A 592 10.86 14.65 -17.45
CA TYR A 592 9.98 15.47 -16.63
C TYR A 592 10.69 15.91 -15.35
N GLU A 593 11.49 15.07 -14.71
CA GLU A 593 12.27 15.47 -13.54
C GLU A 593 13.30 16.59 -13.83
N ILE A 594 13.84 16.68 -15.05
CA ILE A 594 14.82 17.73 -15.44
C ILE A 594 14.16 19.11 -15.51
N GLN A 595 12.92 19.17 -15.98
CA GLN A 595 12.20 20.42 -16.28
C GLN A 595 12.95 21.38 -17.27
N ASP A 596 13.91 20.88 -18.07
CA ASP A 596 14.66 21.69 -19.06
C ASP A 596 13.93 21.79 -20.41
N LYS A 597 13.25 22.93 -20.60
CA LYS A 597 12.50 23.25 -21.81
C LYS A 597 13.35 23.29 -23.08
N ASN A 598 14.60 23.73 -22.99
CA ASN A 598 15.48 23.85 -24.15
C ASN A 598 15.98 22.48 -24.60
N PHE A 599 16.33 21.62 -23.64
CA PHE A 599 16.70 20.24 -23.92
C PHE A 599 15.56 19.48 -24.61
N MET A 600 14.33 19.60 -24.11
CA MET A 600 13.17 18.90 -24.69
C MET A 600 12.87 19.33 -26.14
N LYS A 601 12.90 20.64 -26.44
CA LYS A 601 12.71 21.15 -27.81
C LYS A 601 13.72 20.58 -28.82
N ASN A 602 14.94 20.28 -28.36
CA ASN A 602 16.01 19.79 -29.22
C ASN A 602 15.95 18.27 -29.47
N ILE A 603 15.13 17.53 -28.72
CA ILE A 603 15.09 16.05 -28.80
C ILE A 603 13.89 15.55 -29.55
N PHE A 604 12.75 16.24 -29.43
CA PHE A 604 11.49 15.74 -29.91
C PHE A 604 11.14 16.32 -31.29
N THR A 605 11.49 15.58 -32.34
CA THR A 605 10.99 15.80 -33.71
C THR A 605 10.19 14.57 -34.13
N PHE A 606 8.89 14.57 -33.80
CA PHE A 606 8.02 13.44 -34.09
C PHE A 606 7.12 13.73 -35.28
N ASN A 607 7.22 12.91 -36.33
CA ASN A 607 6.40 13.08 -37.53
C ASN A 607 5.04 12.36 -37.45
N ASP A 608 4.93 11.25 -36.71
CA ASP A 608 3.68 10.48 -36.50
C ASP A 608 3.71 9.79 -35.13
N MET A 609 2.73 10.05 -34.25
CA MET A 609 2.70 9.50 -32.89
C MET A 609 1.40 8.74 -32.59
N ARG A 610 1.54 7.52 -32.09
CA ARG A 610 0.44 6.72 -31.53
C ARG A 610 0.73 6.45 -30.06
N ILE A 611 -0.21 6.81 -29.18
CA ILE A 611 0.02 6.83 -27.74
C ILE A 611 -1.14 6.15 -27.02
N CYS A 612 -0.80 5.24 -26.13
CA CYS A 612 -1.74 4.60 -25.22
C CYS A 612 -1.47 5.11 -23.82
N VAL A 613 -2.43 5.86 -23.27
CA VAL A 613 -2.36 6.46 -21.93
C VAL A 613 -3.28 5.66 -21.00
N GLN A 614 -2.73 5.19 -19.90
CA GLN A 614 -3.43 4.34 -18.94
C GLN A 614 -3.54 4.94 -17.54
N THR A 615 -2.63 5.84 -17.19
CA THR A 615 -2.62 6.51 -15.89
C THR A 615 -2.60 8.02 -16.06
N GLU A 616 -3.05 8.75 -15.05
CA GLU A 616 -2.96 10.21 -15.03
C GLU A 616 -1.50 10.68 -15.02
N MET A 617 -0.59 9.90 -14.44
CA MET A 617 0.85 10.17 -14.54
C MET A 617 1.33 10.13 -15.99
N GLU A 618 0.94 9.11 -16.77
CA GLU A 618 1.26 9.06 -18.20
C GLU A 618 0.64 10.24 -18.97
N LEU A 619 -0.57 10.65 -18.60
CA LEU A 619 -1.21 11.83 -19.20
C LEU A 619 -0.46 13.12 -18.86
N LEU A 620 -0.01 13.30 -17.61
CA LEU A 620 0.80 14.44 -17.17
C LEU A 620 2.12 14.50 -17.94
N LEU A 621 2.83 13.37 -18.03
CA LEU A 621 4.06 13.28 -18.81
C LEU A 621 3.78 13.63 -20.27
N PHE A 622 2.79 12.98 -20.89
CA PHE A 622 2.44 13.23 -22.28
C PHE A 622 2.11 14.70 -22.56
N THR A 623 1.21 15.29 -21.77
CA THR A 623 0.79 16.69 -21.95
C THR A 623 1.97 17.64 -21.78
N PHE A 624 2.85 17.39 -20.82
CA PHE A 624 4.08 18.14 -20.65
C PHE A 624 4.98 18.07 -21.91
N PHE A 625 5.25 16.88 -22.43
CA PHE A 625 6.09 16.71 -23.63
C PHE A 625 5.46 17.27 -24.90
N PHE A 626 4.15 17.13 -25.02
CA PHE A 626 3.41 17.61 -26.18
C PHE A 626 3.58 19.12 -26.38
N THR A 627 3.73 19.91 -25.31
CA THR A 627 3.98 21.35 -25.40
C THR A 627 5.30 21.73 -26.10
N PHE A 628 6.21 20.76 -26.31
CA PHE A 628 7.51 20.95 -26.96
C PHE A 628 7.60 20.31 -28.35
N CYS A 629 6.54 19.66 -28.82
CA CYS A 629 6.50 19.00 -30.12
C CYS A 629 5.92 19.98 -31.16
N HIS A 630 6.68 20.26 -32.24
CA HIS A 630 6.28 21.26 -33.24
C HIS A 630 5.77 20.65 -34.57
N ASP A 631 6.02 19.36 -34.83
CA ASP A 631 5.80 18.73 -36.15
C ASP A 631 4.90 17.46 -36.12
N ILE A 632 3.89 17.40 -35.24
CA ILE A 632 3.02 16.22 -35.16
C ILE A 632 1.99 16.22 -36.30
N LYS A 633 2.13 15.30 -37.26
CA LYS A 633 1.18 15.16 -38.38
C LYS A 633 -0.07 14.37 -38.01
N ARG A 634 0.04 13.42 -37.09
CA ARG A 634 -1.07 12.59 -36.60
C ARG A 634 -0.85 12.18 -35.14
N LEU A 635 -1.88 12.39 -34.31
CA LEU A 635 -1.95 11.91 -32.93
C LEU A 635 -3.14 10.95 -32.78
N GLN A 636 -2.89 9.75 -32.27
CA GLN A 636 -3.95 8.84 -31.85
C GLN A 636 -3.79 8.52 -30.37
N LEU A 637 -4.82 8.86 -29.58
CA LEU A 637 -4.93 8.58 -28.15
C LEU A 637 -5.88 7.42 -27.92
N ASN A 638 -5.35 6.31 -27.40
CA ASN A 638 -6.18 5.20 -26.92
C ASN A 638 -6.27 5.31 -25.39
N ALA A 639 -7.46 5.63 -24.87
CA ALA A 639 -7.72 5.61 -23.45
C ALA A 639 -7.95 4.16 -23.00
N GLY A 640 -7.06 3.63 -22.17
CA GLY A 640 -7.22 2.28 -21.61
C GLY A 640 -8.25 2.25 -20.49
N GLY A 641 -9.55 2.16 -20.80
CA GLY A 641 -10.58 1.94 -19.79
C GLY A 641 -11.98 1.71 -20.36
N GLN A 642 -12.66 0.65 -19.89
CA GLN A 642 -14.05 0.32 -20.24
C GLN A 642 -15.12 1.26 -19.63
N HIS A 643 -14.73 2.29 -18.87
CA HIS A 643 -15.66 3.22 -18.21
C HIS A 643 -15.37 4.71 -18.45
N ARG A 644 -15.03 5.08 -19.68
CA ARG A 644 -15.25 6.45 -20.17
C ARG A 644 -15.83 6.44 -21.59
N GLN A 645 -17.08 5.98 -21.72
CA GLN A 645 -18.01 6.67 -22.63
C GLN A 645 -18.52 7.92 -21.89
N ALA A 646 -17.61 8.85 -21.64
CA ALA A 646 -17.97 10.25 -21.67
C ALA A 646 -17.42 10.72 -23.02
N GLU A 647 -18.29 11.18 -23.91
CA GLU A 647 -17.89 11.90 -25.11
C GLU A 647 -16.98 13.04 -24.68
N TRP A 648 -15.67 12.81 -24.73
CA TRP A 648 -14.73 13.92 -24.85
C TRP A 648 -14.75 14.29 -26.32
N THR A 649 -15.76 15.06 -26.73
CA THR A 649 -15.63 15.95 -27.89
C THR A 649 -14.65 17.06 -27.49
N TYR A 650 -13.36 16.73 -27.41
CA TYR A 650 -12.35 17.69 -27.82
C TYR A 650 -12.20 17.49 -29.31
N SER A 651 -12.99 18.27 -30.06
CA SER A 651 -12.53 18.76 -31.35
C SER A 651 -11.20 19.47 -31.09
N VAL A 652 -10.11 18.72 -31.26
CA VAL A 652 -8.76 19.28 -31.34
C VAL A 652 -8.74 20.11 -32.62
N PHE A 653 -8.94 21.41 -32.46
CA PHE A 653 -8.37 22.41 -33.35
C PHE A 653 -7.72 23.48 -32.48
N LEU A 654 -6.38 23.47 -32.53
CA LEU A 654 -5.42 24.49 -32.10
C LEU A 654 -5.32 24.79 -30.60
#